data_AF-A0A2S7U6N1-F1
#
_entry.id   AF-A0A2S7U6N1-F1
#
_cell.length_a   1.000
_cell.length_b   1.000
_cell.length_c   1.000
_cell.angle_alpha   90.00
_cell.angle_beta   90.00
_cell.angle_gamma   90.00
#
_symmetry.space_group_name_H-M   'P 1'
#
loop_
_entity.id
_entity.type
_entity.pdbx_description
1 polymer ?
#
loop_
_entity_poly.entity_id
_entity_poly.type
_entity_poly.pdbx_seq_one_letter_code
_entity_poly.pdbx_strand_id
1 'polypeptide(L)'
;MKSYYLHIFLLLFVFKFLNGQGEASNWYFGENAGLSFNSGIPVALTNGNLNTAEGCAAISDSQGNLRFYTDGRSVYNRNHVVMPNGSQLQGNSSSTQSGLIVPHPGNQNLYYIFTLQSLAAPGGLRYSIVDISLDNGLGAVTADKNILLHDPTTEKITAVSHSNGTDVWVIAHKYDSNEFTSYLVGVNGINTIPVVSAVGNNVTVLADTIGQMKASPDGTKLAVIYNESEILELLDFDATSGQLSNPFQITSFSTNMGNNSSKIYGVEFSPRSRYLYVTESFEGVYQFDLLNFNAVDVDNSKVALGSQSSNTVTGSNNSLQLAADGRIYIAQDGYDRLGVINNPDEAGVLAGYSSNGVTLNNRLSRLGLPPFVQSYFDIGFIVDHICLGDVSQFTANLSQNYSSITWDFGDGTSSNLENPTHVYAAAGDYNVTLNVTEAVTGQLFIESRVVTIFNTPVANNVNDLIRCDIDANGIESFDLTMQTVGILNGQGPNGLRVDYFESLTDLNNNLPINSPTNYINTSNNQQIIARVSVVDSDACFDTTSFELQLLESPQLSLDTEYFLCENQPLTINAGNGFDEYLWSTGETTASITINTIDTYSLIVTNIQGNTRCETNFSFDVIATSVQINDVIVEDWSLTNNSITVEVNGIGDFEYSIDGINYQSSNVFTRLTIDQYTIFVRDLNGCSTVSQSVAMLYYPRFFTPNGDGFHDYWQIINSRYEPDSKVYIYDRYGKLLKQINADGIGWDGTYNGALLPSSDYWFIVERENGLVHKGHFTLLR
;
A
#
# COMPACT_ATOMS: atom_id res chain seq x y z
N MET A 1 -37.65 15.23 -83.57
CA MET A 1 -38.91 15.26 -82.78
C MET A 1 -39.05 13.89 -82.12
N LYS A 2 -39.02 13.67 -80.80
CA LYS A 2 -39.07 14.51 -79.59
C LYS A 2 -38.17 13.83 -78.55
N SER A 3 -37.41 14.61 -77.79
CA SER A 3 -36.66 14.13 -76.61
C SER A 3 -37.62 14.03 -75.43
N TYR A 4 -37.67 12.89 -74.74
CA TYR A 4 -38.43 12.72 -73.50
C TYR A 4 -37.48 12.84 -72.31
N TYR A 5 -37.59 13.93 -71.58
CA TYR A 5 -36.89 14.14 -70.31
C TYR A 5 -37.60 13.35 -69.20
N LEU A 6 -36.97 12.28 -68.72
CA LEU A 6 -37.38 11.57 -67.50
C LEU A 6 -36.97 12.43 -66.30
N HIS A 7 -37.92 13.13 -65.69
CA HIS A 7 -37.71 13.85 -64.44
C HIS A 7 -37.72 12.85 -63.28
N ILE A 8 -36.55 12.55 -62.73
CA ILE A 8 -36.41 11.81 -61.48
C ILE A 8 -36.73 12.79 -60.35
N PHE A 9 -37.90 12.64 -59.73
CA PHE A 9 -38.23 13.30 -58.48
C PHE A 9 -37.46 12.58 -57.36
N LEU A 10 -36.31 13.12 -56.98
CA LEU A 10 -35.58 12.68 -55.79
C LEU A 10 -36.36 13.20 -54.57
N LEU A 11 -37.29 12.39 -54.06
CA LEU A 11 -37.90 12.61 -52.75
C LEU A 11 -36.82 12.33 -51.70
N LEU A 12 -36.10 13.38 -51.29
CA LEU A 12 -35.31 13.39 -50.06
C LEU A 12 -36.30 13.32 -48.89
N PHE A 13 -36.63 12.10 -48.46
CA PHE A 13 -37.16 11.88 -47.12
C PHE A 13 -36.05 12.22 -46.13
N VAL A 14 -36.08 13.44 -45.61
CA VAL A 14 -35.37 13.79 -44.38
C VAL A 14 -36.08 13.02 -43.28
N PHE A 15 -35.55 11.84 -42.94
CA PHE A 15 -35.92 11.16 -41.70
C PHE A 15 -35.53 12.09 -40.56
N LYS A 16 -36.53 12.65 -39.87
CA LYS A 16 -36.32 13.24 -38.56
C LYS A 16 -36.05 12.07 -37.63
N PHE A 17 -34.82 11.99 -37.12
CA PHE A 17 -34.47 11.10 -36.03
C PHE A 17 -35.36 11.46 -34.83
N LEU A 18 -36.26 10.56 -34.48
CA LEU A 18 -37.06 10.61 -33.26
C LEU A 18 -36.31 9.75 -32.26
N ASN A 19 -35.40 10.37 -31.51
CA ASN A 19 -34.80 9.73 -30.34
C ASN A 19 -35.88 9.68 -29.27
N GLY A 20 -36.24 8.49 -28.78
CA GLY A 20 -37.04 8.33 -27.56
C GLY A 20 -36.08 8.15 -26.39
N GLN A 21 -35.90 9.22 -25.60
CA GLN A 21 -35.14 9.39 -24.33
C GLN A 21 -34.48 10.79 -24.27
N GLY A 22 -35.18 11.77 -24.82
CA GLY A 22 -34.69 13.11 -24.94
C GLY A 22 -34.68 13.91 -23.64
N GLU A 23 -35.28 13.41 -22.56
CA GLU A 23 -35.54 14.15 -21.32
C GLU A 23 -34.27 14.79 -20.73
N ALA A 24 -33.14 14.08 -20.80
CA ALA A 24 -31.83 14.55 -20.34
C ALA A 24 -30.98 15.23 -21.43
N SER A 25 -31.55 15.55 -22.61
CA SER A 25 -30.78 16.01 -23.78
C SER A 25 -30.27 17.43 -23.69
N ASN A 26 -30.86 18.31 -22.87
CA ASN A 26 -30.42 19.69 -22.75
C ASN A 26 -30.12 20.03 -21.30
N TRP A 27 -28.89 20.47 -21.06
CA TRP A 27 -28.39 20.86 -19.76
C TRP A 27 -28.20 22.37 -19.71
N TYR A 28 -28.56 22.97 -18.58
CA TYR A 28 -28.32 24.38 -18.27
C TYR A 28 -27.80 24.48 -16.83
N PHE A 29 -26.61 25.04 -16.66
CA PHE A 29 -25.86 25.03 -15.40
C PHE A 29 -24.87 26.19 -15.33
N GLY A 30 -24.23 26.37 -14.16
CA GLY A 30 -23.17 27.35 -13.96
C GLY A 30 -23.57 28.79 -14.33
N GLU A 31 -22.71 29.47 -15.08
CA GLU A 31 -22.91 30.86 -15.52
C GLU A 31 -23.24 30.94 -17.01
N ASN A 32 -24.54 30.93 -17.30
CA ASN A 32 -25.09 31.01 -18.66
C ASN A 32 -24.61 29.87 -19.58
N ALA A 33 -24.13 28.77 -19.01
CA ALA A 33 -23.64 27.61 -19.73
C ALA A 33 -24.76 26.61 -20.01
N GLY A 34 -24.53 25.77 -21.01
CA GLY A 34 -25.36 24.61 -21.27
C GLY A 34 -24.73 23.66 -22.28
N LEU A 35 -25.27 22.46 -22.36
CA LEU A 35 -24.87 21.42 -23.31
C LEU A 35 -26.12 20.77 -23.91
N SER A 36 -26.07 20.43 -25.20
CA SER A 36 -27.09 19.63 -25.87
C SER A 36 -26.50 18.32 -26.39
N PHE A 37 -27.21 17.22 -26.15
CA PHE A 37 -26.84 15.86 -26.58
C PHE A 37 -27.67 15.37 -27.77
N ASN A 38 -28.57 16.22 -28.28
CA ASN A 38 -29.51 15.88 -29.38
C ASN A 38 -28.85 15.36 -30.66
N SER A 39 -27.57 15.69 -30.88
CA SER A 39 -26.83 15.32 -32.09
C SER A 39 -26.01 14.03 -31.96
N GLY A 40 -26.02 13.38 -30.79
CA GLY A 40 -25.13 12.26 -30.45
C GLY A 40 -23.70 12.70 -30.04
N ILE A 41 -23.39 13.98 -30.15
CA ILE A 41 -22.17 14.61 -29.65
C ILE A 41 -22.59 15.82 -28.78
N PRO A 42 -21.92 16.09 -27.64
CA PRO A 42 -22.23 17.25 -26.82
C PRO A 42 -21.93 18.56 -27.56
N VAL A 43 -22.93 19.44 -27.64
CA VAL A 43 -22.83 20.77 -28.27
C VAL A 43 -23.08 21.85 -27.23
N ALA A 44 -22.13 22.78 -27.09
CA ALA A 44 -22.26 23.90 -26.16
C ALA A 44 -23.38 24.88 -26.54
N LEU A 45 -24.24 25.15 -25.55
CA LEU A 45 -25.34 26.10 -25.60
C LEU A 45 -24.92 27.39 -24.89
N THR A 46 -25.12 28.53 -25.55
CA THR A 46 -24.72 29.86 -25.03
C THR A 46 -25.91 30.79 -24.78
N ASN A 47 -27.13 30.26 -24.92
CA ASN A 47 -28.41 30.96 -24.78
C ASN A 47 -29.03 30.83 -23.38
N GLY A 48 -28.38 30.10 -22.46
CA GLY A 48 -28.87 29.92 -21.10
C GLY A 48 -28.88 31.22 -20.30
N ASN A 49 -29.93 31.43 -19.51
CA ASN A 49 -30.06 32.56 -18.58
C ASN A 49 -29.85 32.18 -17.11
N LEU A 50 -29.48 30.92 -16.84
CA LEU A 50 -29.20 30.44 -15.49
C LEU A 50 -27.86 30.99 -14.99
N ASN A 51 -27.82 31.42 -13.72
CA ASN A 51 -26.59 31.79 -13.01
C ASN A 51 -26.68 31.25 -11.57
N THR A 52 -25.95 30.16 -11.31
CA THR A 52 -25.95 29.43 -10.04
C THR A 52 -24.54 28.94 -9.71
N ALA A 53 -24.24 28.74 -8.42
CA ALA A 53 -22.97 28.18 -8.00
C ALA A 53 -22.97 26.64 -8.06
N GLU A 54 -24.07 26.01 -7.65
CA GLU A 54 -24.16 24.56 -7.48
C GLU A 54 -25.41 24.05 -8.19
N GLY A 55 -26.49 23.83 -7.43
CA GLY A 55 -27.68 23.17 -7.92
C GLY A 55 -28.39 23.90 -9.06
N CYS A 56 -28.81 23.08 -10.03
CA CYS A 56 -29.67 23.41 -11.14
C CYS A 56 -30.46 22.16 -11.53
N ALA A 57 -31.47 22.30 -12.39
CA ALA A 57 -32.16 21.20 -13.02
C ALA A 57 -32.64 21.62 -14.41
N ALA A 58 -32.72 20.67 -15.34
CA ALA A 58 -33.26 20.89 -16.68
C ALA A 58 -34.12 19.70 -17.07
N ILE A 59 -35.08 19.90 -17.96
CA ILE A 59 -35.86 18.82 -18.53
C ILE A 59 -36.22 19.14 -19.98
N SER A 60 -36.13 18.12 -20.82
CA SER A 60 -36.61 18.11 -22.20
C SER A 60 -37.79 17.14 -22.32
N ASP A 61 -38.46 17.12 -23.47
CA ASP A 61 -39.36 16.01 -23.77
C ASP A 61 -38.61 14.79 -24.28
N SER A 62 -39.36 13.70 -24.45
CA SER A 62 -38.84 12.45 -24.97
C SER A 62 -38.14 12.56 -26.32
N GLN A 63 -38.36 13.64 -27.08
CA GLN A 63 -37.72 13.92 -28.38
C GLN A 63 -36.48 14.83 -28.27
N GLY A 64 -36.14 15.30 -27.07
CA GLY A 64 -34.96 16.11 -26.81
C GLY A 64 -35.20 17.61 -26.98
N ASN A 65 -36.47 18.03 -27.09
CA ASN A 65 -36.80 19.44 -27.12
C ASN A 65 -36.84 19.97 -25.69
N LEU A 66 -36.08 21.04 -25.41
CA LEU A 66 -36.10 21.71 -24.12
C LEU A 66 -37.54 22.10 -23.73
N ARG A 67 -37.94 21.73 -22.51
CA ARG A 67 -39.19 22.20 -21.90
C ARG A 67 -38.91 23.40 -21.01
N PHE A 68 -38.05 23.21 -20.01
CA PHE A 68 -37.64 24.26 -19.07
C PHE A 68 -36.43 23.85 -18.25
N TYR A 69 -35.84 24.81 -17.55
CA TYR A 69 -34.75 24.61 -16.60
C TYR A 69 -34.86 25.60 -15.43
N THR A 70 -34.18 25.32 -14.32
CA THR A 70 -34.29 26.08 -13.08
C THR A 70 -33.01 25.98 -12.26
N ASP A 71 -32.74 26.99 -11.45
CA ASP A 71 -31.71 26.98 -10.39
C ASP A 71 -32.31 26.67 -9.00
N GLY A 72 -33.57 26.22 -8.97
CA GLY A 72 -34.34 26.03 -7.74
C GLY A 72 -35.01 27.30 -7.22
N ARG A 73 -34.74 28.48 -7.80
CA ARG A 73 -35.34 29.77 -7.39
C ARG A 73 -36.20 30.38 -8.49
N SER A 74 -35.79 30.23 -9.74
CA SER A 74 -36.49 30.73 -10.93
C SER A 74 -36.58 29.68 -12.03
N VAL A 75 -37.77 29.50 -12.59
CA VAL A 75 -38.05 28.56 -13.69
C VAL A 75 -38.03 29.30 -15.02
N TYR A 76 -37.16 28.90 -15.93
CA TYR A 76 -37.02 29.46 -17.27
C TYR A 76 -37.61 28.51 -18.30
N ASN A 77 -38.48 29.01 -19.17
CA ASN A 77 -39.05 28.23 -20.26
C ASN A 77 -38.04 27.98 -21.39
N ARG A 78 -38.48 27.23 -22.41
CA ARG A 78 -37.69 26.93 -23.61
C ARG A 78 -37.20 28.14 -24.41
N ASN A 79 -37.78 29.33 -24.20
CA ASN A 79 -37.33 30.59 -24.80
C ASN A 79 -36.38 31.37 -23.87
N HIS A 80 -35.91 30.75 -22.79
CA HIS A 80 -35.02 31.31 -21.78
C HIS A 80 -35.62 32.50 -21.00
N VAL A 81 -36.95 32.60 -20.96
CA VAL A 81 -37.69 33.61 -20.19
C VAL A 81 -38.27 32.98 -18.94
N VAL A 82 -38.27 33.72 -17.82
CA VAL A 82 -38.88 33.25 -16.57
C VAL A 82 -40.38 33.02 -16.78
N MET A 83 -40.85 31.82 -16.44
CA MET A 83 -42.26 31.44 -16.55
C MET A 83 -43.16 32.32 -15.67
N PRO A 84 -44.43 32.52 -16.04
CA PRO A 84 -45.43 33.07 -15.12
C PRO A 84 -45.45 32.28 -13.80
N ASN A 85 -45.45 33.00 -12.68
CA ASN A 85 -45.32 32.44 -11.32
C ASN A 85 -44.04 31.61 -11.08
N GLY A 86 -43.07 31.68 -11.99
CA GLY A 86 -41.84 30.89 -11.97
C GLY A 86 -40.73 31.40 -11.06
N SER A 87 -40.86 32.55 -10.42
CA SER A 87 -39.87 33.10 -9.46
C SER A 87 -40.18 32.73 -8.02
N GLN A 88 -39.22 32.88 -7.10
CA GLN A 88 -39.42 32.62 -5.66
C GLN A 88 -39.81 31.16 -5.35
N LEU A 89 -39.25 30.22 -6.10
CA LEU A 89 -39.16 28.84 -5.61
C LEU A 89 -38.20 28.81 -4.41
N GLN A 90 -38.44 27.87 -3.50
CA GLN A 90 -37.73 27.77 -2.22
C GLN A 90 -36.48 26.88 -2.31
N GLY A 91 -35.72 27.00 -3.40
CA GLY A 91 -34.38 26.44 -3.53
C GLY A 91 -33.27 27.45 -3.23
N ASN A 92 -32.01 27.02 -3.29
CA ASN A 92 -30.84 27.87 -3.04
C ASN A 92 -29.72 27.62 -4.06
N SER A 93 -29.02 28.67 -4.51
CA SER A 93 -27.90 28.52 -5.47
C SER A 93 -26.68 27.80 -4.92
N SER A 94 -26.54 27.71 -3.61
CA SER A 94 -25.45 27.00 -2.92
C SER A 94 -25.90 25.66 -2.36
N SER A 95 -27.05 25.14 -2.78
CA SER A 95 -27.45 23.77 -2.45
C SER A 95 -26.90 22.83 -3.52
N THR A 96 -26.18 21.79 -3.10
CA THR A 96 -25.54 20.76 -3.96
C THR A 96 -26.51 20.23 -5.01
N GLN A 97 -27.73 19.85 -4.61
CA GLN A 97 -28.81 19.45 -5.51
C GLN A 97 -30.07 20.32 -5.29
N SER A 98 -29.94 21.62 -5.57
CA SER A 98 -30.99 22.64 -5.31
C SER A 98 -32.35 22.37 -5.95
N GLY A 99 -32.40 21.56 -7.01
CA GLY A 99 -33.64 21.13 -7.61
C GLY A 99 -33.54 19.85 -8.43
N LEU A 100 -34.68 19.20 -8.61
CA LEU A 100 -34.87 17.99 -9.42
C LEU A 100 -36.22 18.09 -10.13
N ILE A 101 -36.27 17.72 -11.41
CA ILE A 101 -37.49 17.76 -12.21
C ILE A 101 -37.96 16.34 -12.51
N VAL A 102 -39.22 16.05 -12.21
CA VAL A 102 -39.86 14.75 -12.48
C VAL A 102 -41.13 14.97 -13.30
N PRO A 103 -41.24 14.40 -14.51
CA PRO A 103 -42.49 14.42 -15.28
C PRO A 103 -43.61 13.70 -14.55
N HIS A 104 -44.85 14.15 -14.73
CA HIS A 104 -46.01 13.46 -14.18
C HIS A 104 -46.32 12.19 -14.99
N PRO A 105 -46.29 10.97 -14.41
CA PRO A 105 -46.44 9.71 -15.16
C PRO A 105 -47.72 9.61 -15.99
N GLY A 106 -48.83 10.16 -15.50
CA GLY A 106 -50.13 10.14 -16.19
C GLY A 106 -50.46 11.37 -17.05
N ASN A 107 -49.58 12.37 -17.17
CA ASN A 107 -49.90 13.63 -17.84
C ASN A 107 -48.65 14.31 -18.41
N GLN A 108 -48.50 14.25 -19.74
CA GLN A 108 -47.35 14.78 -20.47
C GLN A 108 -47.18 16.32 -20.39
N ASN A 109 -48.21 17.05 -19.91
CA ASN A 109 -48.10 18.49 -19.72
C ASN A 109 -47.62 18.89 -18.33
N LEU A 110 -47.68 17.99 -17.35
CA LEU A 110 -47.39 18.30 -15.95
C LEU A 110 -46.01 17.81 -15.54
N TYR A 111 -45.30 18.65 -14.80
CA TYR A 111 -43.99 18.35 -14.25
C TYR A 111 -43.91 18.83 -12.81
N TYR A 112 -43.19 18.09 -11.98
CA TYR A 112 -42.87 18.47 -10.62
C TYR A 112 -41.45 19.02 -10.55
N ILE A 113 -41.29 20.17 -9.89
CA ILE A 113 -39.99 20.70 -9.50
C ILE A 113 -39.85 20.50 -8.00
N PHE A 114 -38.94 19.64 -7.59
CA PHE A 114 -38.53 19.50 -6.19
C PHE A 114 -37.41 20.49 -5.91
N THR A 115 -37.41 21.11 -4.72
CA THR A 115 -36.38 22.07 -4.31
C THR A 115 -35.92 21.83 -2.89
N LEU A 116 -34.62 22.07 -2.66
CA LEU A 116 -33.95 21.96 -1.37
C LEU A 116 -33.25 23.27 -0.99
N GLN A 117 -33.13 23.49 0.31
CA GLN A 117 -32.33 24.58 0.88
C GLN A 117 -30.88 24.15 1.11
N SER A 118 -29.96 25.12 1.23
CA SER A 118 -28.55 24.86 1.55
C SER A 118 -28.33 24.72 3.05
N LEU A 119 -27.40 23.87 3.48
CA LEU A 119 -26.94 23.72 4.87
C LEU A 119 -28.09 23.57 5.88
N ALA A 120 -29.06 22.71 5.55
CA ALA A 120 -30.26 22.47 6.35
C ALA A 120 -31.01 23.75 6.79
N ALA A 121 -30.91 24.83 5.99
CA ALA A 121 -31.64 26.06 6.29
C ALA A 121 -33.16 25.80 6.27
N PRO A 122 -33.93 26.56 7.08
CA PRO A 122 -35.38 26.35 7.17
C PRO A 122 -36.05 26.41 5.81
N GLY A 123 -36.87 25.42 5.49
CA GLY A 123 -37.58 25.37 4.21
C GLY A 123 -37.79 23.96 3.69
N GLY A 124 -36.93 23.02 4.08
CA GLY A 124 -37.11 21.60 3.83
C GLY A 124 -37.18 21.21 2.35
N LEU A 125 -37.63 19.97 2.11
CA LEU A 125 -37.97 19.49 0.77
C LEU A 125 -39.36 20.00 0.37
N ARG A 126 -39.43 20.67 -0.77
CA ARG A 126 -40.69 21.18 -1.34
C ARG A 126 -40.87 20.72 -2.78
N TYR A 127 -42.11 20.77 -3.26
CA TYR A 127 -42.39 20.66 -4.69
C TYR A 127 -43.26 21.81 -5.21
N SER A 128 -43.18 22.05 -6.51
CA SER A 128 -44.08 22.92 -7.27
C SER A 128 -44.49 22.24 -8.57
N ILE A 129 -45.71 22.49 -9.05
CA ILE A 129 -46.19 21.91 -10.31
C ILE A 129 -46.05 22.93 -11.44
N VAL A 130 -45.41 22.52 -12.53
CA VAL A 130 -45.38 23.23 -13.81
C VAL A 130 -46.38 22.58 -14.75
N ASP A 131 -47.21 23.40 -15.39
CA ASP A 131 -48.05 22.97 -16.52
C ASP A 131 -47.53 23.62 -17.80
N ILE A 132 -46.98 22.80 -18.70
CA ILE A 132 -46.38 23.26 -19.95
C ILE A 132 -47.42 23.71 -20.98
N SER A 133 -48.69 23.36 -20.80
CA SER A 133 -49.78 23.77 -21.70
C SER A 133 -50.18 25.23 -21.52
N LEU A 134 -49.84 25.81 -20.36
CA LEU A 134 -50.08 27.22 -20.05
C LEU A 134 -49.16 28.14 -20.85
N ASP A 135 -49.45 29.44 -20.80
CA ASP A 135 -48.69 30.49 -21.49
C ASP A 135 -48.41 30.17 -22.98
N ASN A 136 -49.47 29.77 -23.70
CA ASN A 136 -49.41 29.37 -25.11
C ASN A 136 -48.39 28.25 -25.40
N GLY A 137 -48.25 27.29 -24.47
CA GLY A 137 -47.32 26.18 -24.61
C GLY A 137 -45.89 26.47 -24.11
N LEU A 138 -45.63 27.67 -23.57
CA LEU A 138 -44.35 28.00 -22.94
C LEU A 138 -44.29 27.60 -21.47
N GLY A 139 -45.42 27.28 -20.88
CA GLY A 139 -45.56 26.78 -19.51
C GLY A 139 -45.61 27.85 -18.43
N ALA A 140 -46.26 27.51 -17.32
CA ALA A 140 -46.30 28.32 -16.11
C ALA A 140 -46.25 27.43 -14.86
N VAL A 141 -45.72 27.98 -13.76
CA VAL A 141 -45.84 27.33 -12.45
C VAL A 141 -47.27 27.55 -11.96
N THR A 142 -47.96 26.47 -11.62
CA THR A 142 -49.36 26.48 -11.17
C THR A 142 -49.52 27.12 -9.78
N ALA A 143 -50.74 27.15 -9.26
CA ALA A 143 -51.01 27.60 -7.89
C ALA A 143 -50.40 26.66 -6.83
N ASP A 144 -50.17 25.39 -7.17
CA ASP A 144 -49.52 24.40 -6.31
C ASP A 144 -48.01 24.60 -6.36
N LYS A 145 -47.53 25.52 -5.53
CA LYS A 145 -46.16 26.00 -5.51
C LYS A 145 -45.59 25.97 -4.09
N ASN A 146 -44.34 25.55 -3.98
CA ASN A 146 -43.60 25.46 -2.72
C ASN A 146 -44.32 24.61 -1.67
N ILE A 147 -45.03 23.55 -2.06
CA ILE A 147 -45.72 22.65 -1.14
C ILE A 147 -44.67 21.86 -0.35
N LEU A 148 -44.74 21.95 0.99
CA LEU A 148 -43.80 21.30 1.89
C LEU A 148 -44.07 19.80 2.01
N LEU A 149 -43.02 19.00 1.88
CA LEU A 149 -43.05 17.55 2.12
C LEU A 149 -42.47 17.20 3.49
N HIS A 150 -41.26 17.65 3.81
CA HIS A 150 -40.67 17.55 5.15
C HIS A 150 -39.58 18.60 5.39
N ASP A 151 -39.25 18.86 6.65
CA ASP A 151 -38.20 19.77 7.14
C ASP A 151 -37.72 19.24 8.51
N PRO A 152 -36.42 19.23 8.84
CA PRO A 152 -35.28 19.69 8.03
C PRO A 152 -34.78 18.64 7.02
N THR A 153 -33.96 19.06 6.07
CA THR A 153 -33.44 18.22 4.98
C THR A 153 -31.97 18.52 4.71
N THR A 154 -31.23 17.56 4.18
CA THR A 154 -29.89 17.75 3.63
C THR A 154 -29.98 18.28 2.18
N GLU A 155 -28.85 18.52 1.52
CA GLU A 155 -28.82 18.98 0.11
C GLU A 155 -28.92 17.81 -0.90
N LYS A 156 -29.40 16.65 -0.45
CA LYS A 156 -29.35 15.38 -1.17
C LYS A 156 -30.72 14.98 -1.68
N ILE A 157 -30.87 14.89 -3.00
CA ILE A 157 -32.08 14.40 -3.66
C ILE A 157 -31.74 13.63 -4.94
N THR A 158 -32.44 12.53 -5.19
CA THR A 158 -32.37 11.79 -6.45
C THR A 158 -33.75 11.28 -6.84
N ALA A 159 -33.90 10.81 -8.07
CA ALA A 159 -35.07 10.07 -8.50
C ALA A 159 -34.70 8.86 -9.37
N VAL A 160 -35.57 7.86 -9.33
CA VAL A 160 -35.41 6.60 -10.05
C VAL A 160 -36.78 6.02 -10.36
N SER A 161 -36.93 5.30 -11.46
CA SER A 161 -38.20 4.68 -11.82
C SER A 161 -38.62 3.62 -10.79
N HIS A 162 -39.91 3.51 -10.55
CA HIS A 162 -40.49 2.36 -9.87
C HIS A 162 -40.38 1.14 -10.78
N SER A 163 -40.27 -0.05 -10.19
CA SER A 163 -40.29 -1.34 -10.91
C SER A 163 -41.53 -1.62 -11.77
N ASN A 164 -42.55 -0.74 -11.74
CA ASN A 164 -43.75 -0.85 -12.57
C ASN A 164 -43.59 -0.14 -13.93
N GLY A 165 -42.44 0.48 -14.18
CA GLY A 165 -42.08 1.11 -15.44
C GLY A 165 -42.75 2.45 -15.73
N THR A 166 -43.59 2.95 -14.82
CA THR A 166 -44.40 4.17 -15.04
C THR A 166 -44.17 5.19 -13.93
N ASP A 167 -44.23 4.77 -12.67
CA ASP A 167 -44.12 5.67 -11.53
C ASP A 167 -42.64 6.00 -11.23
N VAL A 168 -42.40 7.05 -10.46
CA VAL A 168 -41.05 7.51 -10.12
C VAL A 168 -40.93 7.68 -8.60
N TRP A 169 -39.85 7.16 -8.03
CA TRP A 169 -39.45 7.44 -6.65
C TRP A 169 -38.62 8.71 -6.60
N VAL A 170 -38.94 9.61 -5.66
CA VAL A 170 -38.12 10.76 -5.30
C VAL A 170 -37.57 10.55 -3.90
N ILE A 171 -36.25 10.44 -3.80
CA ILE A 171 -35.54 10.04 -2.58
C ILE A 171 -34.79 11.26 -2.04
N ALA A 172 -34.94 11.54 -0.75
CA ALA A 172 -34.25 12.63 -0.06
C ALA A 172 -33.80 12.19 1.34
N HIS A 173 -32.72 12.79 1.85
CA HIS A 173 -32.18 12.49 3.18
C HIS A 173 -32.50 13.62 4.17
N LYS A 174 -33.12 13.29 5.31
CA LYS A 174 -33.44 14.26 6.37
C LYS A 174 -32.18 14.72 7.10
N TYR A 175 -32.16 15.97 7.56
CA TYR A 175 -31.10 16.45 8.44
C TYR A 175 -31.41 16.10 9.91
N ASP A 176 -30.37 16.04 10.76
CA ASP A 176 -30.44 15.65 12.18
C ASP A 176 -31.09 14.27 12.37
N SER A 177 -30.78 13.36 11.44
CA SER A 177 -31.40 12.05 11.32
C SER A 177 -30.56 11.13 10.45
N ASN A 178 -30.85 9.83 10.52
CA ASN A 178 -30.41 8.81 9.59
C ASN A 178 -31.53 8.34 8.63
N GLU A 179 -32.61 9.11 8.54
CA GLU A 179 -33.80 8.78 7.75
C GLU A 179 -33.68 9.28 6.30
N PHE A 180 -33.87 8.33 5.37
CA PHE A 180 -34.26 8.64 4.00
C PHE A 180 -35.78 8.63 3.85
N THR A 181 -36.27 9.46 2.94
CA THR A 181 -37.68 9.53 2.55
C THR A 181 -37.81 9.27 1.05
N SER A 182 -38.64 8.28 0.68
CA SER A 182 -38.96 7.94 -0.70
C SER A 182 -40.42 8.28 -0.99
N TYR A 183 -40.66 9.34 -1.77
CA TYR A 183 -41.99 9.77 -2.19
C TYR A 183 -42.32 9.17 -3.55
N LEU A 184 -43.48 8.51 -3.67
CA LEU A 184 -43.94 7.96 -4.94
C LEU A 184 -44.65 9.04 -5.76
N VAL A 185 -44.18 9.29 -6.97
CA VAL A 185 -44.87 10.10 -7.97
C VAL A 185 -45.54 9.15 -8.94
N GLY A 186 -46.87 9.05 -8.89
CA GLY A 186 -47.64 8.16 -9.77
C GLY A 186 -48.63 8.89 -10.65
N VAL A 187 -49.47 8.13 -11.36
CA VAL A 187 -50.52 8.68 -12.25
C VAL A 187 -51.55 9.57 -11.54
N ASN A 188 -51.68 9.48 -10.21
CA ASN A 188 -52.54 10.32 -9.39
C ASN A 188 -51.80 11.53 -8.76
N GLY A 189 -50.54 11.74 -9.14
CA GLY A 189 -49.64 12.73 -8.56
C GLY A 189 -48.76 12.18 -7.44
N ILE A 190 -48.16 13.08 -6.65
CA ILE A 190 -47.25 12.74 -5.54
C ILE A 190 -48.04 12.16 -4.36
N ASN A 191 -47.65 10.96 -3.90
CA ASN A 191 -48.03 10.47 -2.59
C ASN A 191 -47.21 11.19 -1.51
N THR A 192 -47.84 12.08 -0.75
CA THR A 192 -47.16 12.90 0.27
C THR A 192 -46.80 12.13 1.55
N ILE A 193 -47.20 10.87 1.67
CA ILE A 193 -46.74 9.97 2.75
C ILE A 193 -45.58 9.15 2.18
N PRO A 194 -44.33 9.43 2.58
CA PRO A 194 -43.18 8.72 2.04
C PRO A 194 -43.02 7.34 2.69
N VAL A 195 -42.31 6.47 2.01
CA VAL A 195 -41.65 5.33 2.64
C VAL A 195 -40.41 5.88 3.36
N VAL A 196 -40.25 5.53 4.64
CA VAL A 196 -39.15 6.03 5.48
C VAL A 196 -38.20 4.89 5.80
N SER A 197 -36.91 5.08 5.53
CA SER A 197 -35.85 4.12 5.83
C SER A 197 -34.83 4.76 6.76
N ALA A 198 -34.86 4.39 8.05
CA ALA A 198 -33.97 4.89 9.10
C ALA A 198 -32.67 4.05 9.17
N VAL A 199 -31.93 4.01 8.06
CA VAL A 199 -30.75 3.14 7.90
C VAL A 199 -29.48 3.89 7.53
N GLY A 200 -29.56 5.17 7.14
CA GLY A 200 -28.38 5.90 6.64
C GLY A 200 -27.39 6.34 7.70
N ASN A 201 -26.47 7.21 7.27
CA ASN A 201 -25.59 7.92 8.18
C ASN A 201 -26.38 8.99 8.96
N ASN A 202 -26.06 9.18 10.24
CA ASN A 202 -26.73 10.19 11.05
C ASN A 202 -26.10 11.58 10.84
N VAL A 203 -26.78 12.46 10.09
CA VAL A 203 -26.24 13.77 9.71
C VAL A 203 -26.55 14.83 10.76
N THR A 204 -25.62 15.02 11.70
CA THR A 204 -25.72 16.04 12.76
C THR A 204 -24.81 17.24 12.55
N VAL A 205 -23.92 17.16 11.55
CA VAL A 205 -22.98 18.23 11.17
C VAL A 205 -23.50 18.93 9.92
N LEU A 206 -23.61 20.26 9.95
CA LEU A 206 -24.13 21.04 8.81
C LEU A 206 -23.33 20.84 7.53
N ALA A 207 -21.99 20.74 7.64
CA ALA A 207 -21.13 20.55 6.47
C ALA A 207 -21.30 19.17 5.81
N ASP A 208 -21.83 18.16 6.52
CA ASP A 208 -22.19 16.85 5.94
C ASP A 208 -23.51 16.86 5.15
N THR A 209 -24.26 17.97 5.21
CA THR A 209 -25.40 18.16 4.30
C THR A 209 -24.95 18.31 2.85
N ILE A 210 -23.71 18.77 2.63
CA ILE A 210 -23.07 18.97 1.32
C ILE A 210 -22.68 17.63 0.70
N GLY A 211 -22.72 17.55 -0.63
CA GLY A 211 -22.33 16.38 -1.42
C GLY A 211 -23.52 15.74 -2.14
N GLN A 212 -23.26 15.13 -3.29
CA GLN A 212 -24.30 14.54 -4.13
C GLN A 212 -24.84 13.23 -3.55
N MET A 213 -26.10 12.95 -3.90
CA MET A 213 -26.71 11.64 -3.78
C MET A 213 -27.22 11.18 -5.14
N LYS A 214 -26.97 9.92 -5.48
CA LYS A 214 -27.38 9.29 -6.74
C LYS A 214 -27.97 7.93 -6.50
N ALA A 215 -29.02 7.61 -7.24
CA ALA A 215 -29.47 6.23 -7.41
C ALA A 215 -28.72 5.63 -8.61
N SER A 216 -28.48 4.33 -8.61
CA SER A 216 -27.95 3.64 -9.78
C SER A 216 -29.00 3.64 -10.91
N PRO A 217 -28.60 3.64 -12.20
CA PRO A 217 -29.53 3.61 -13.33
C PRO A 217 -30.59 2.50 -13.20
N ASP A 218 -30.14 1.27 -12.94
CA ASP A 218 -30.97 0.07 -12.71
C ASP A 218 -31.87 0.13 -11.46
N GLY A 219 -31.71 1.18 -10.65
CA GLY A 219 -32.51 1.43 -9.47
C GLY A 219 -32.39 0.40 -8.37
N THR A 220 -31.23 -0.24 -8.25
CA THR A 220 -30.96 -1.22 -7.19
C THR A 220 -30.09 -0.67 -6.07
N LYS A 221 -29.43 0.47 -6.25
CA LYS A 221 -28.45 1.03 -5.31
C LYS A 221 -28.62 2.53 -5.11
N LEU A 222 -28.14 3.01 -3.96
CA LEU A 222 -28.01 4.43 -3.63
C LEU A 222 -26.59 4.73 -3.16
N ALA A 223 -25.98 5.79 -3.67
CA ALA A 223 -24.70 6.33 -3.23
C ALA A 223 -24.87 7.74 -2.68
N VAL A 224 -24.25 8.03 -1.54
CA VAL A 224 -24.42 9.27 -0.79
C VAL A 224 -23.07 9.80 -0.31
N ILE A 225 -22.77 11.07 -0.59
CA ILE A 225 -21.54 11.72 -0.15
C ILE A 225 -21.80 12.61 1.07
N TYR A 226 -21.06 12.40 2.15
CA TYR A 226 -21.00 13.30 3.30
C TYR A 226 -19.66 14.04 3.28
N ASN A 227 -19.70 15.30 2.86
CA ASN A 227 -18.50 16.05 2.46
C ASN A 227 -17.50 16.24 3.61
N GLU A 228 -17.95 16.67 4.80
CA GLU A 228 -17.06 17.02 5.91
C GLU A 228 -16.44 15.79 6.55
N SER A 229 -17.24 14.75 6.76
CA SER A 229 -16.82 13.47 7.31
C SER A 229 -16.07 12.60 6.30
N GLU A 230 -16.04 12.98 5.02
CA GLU A 230 -15.40 12.25 3.92
C GLU A 230 -15.91 10.80 3.80
N ILE A 231 -17.23 10.64 3.99
CA ILE A 231 -17.88 9.33 3.90
C ILE A 231 -18.61 9.21 2.56
N LEU A 232 -18.26 8.16 1.80
CA LEU A 232 -19.14 7.62 0.76
C LEU A 232 -19.98 6.50 1.40
N GLU A 233 -21.29 6.68 1.46
CA GLU A 233 -22.22 5.65 1.92
C GLU A 233 -22.93 5.00 0.73
N LEU A 234 -23.04 3.68 0.77
CA LEU A 234 -23.68 2.84 -0.23
C LEU A 234 -24.78 2.01 0.42
N LEU A 235 -25.94 1.93 -0.24
CA LEU A 235 -27.12 1.20 0.23
C LEU A 235 -27.78 0.43 -0.92
N ASP A 236 -28.49 -0.64 -0.58
CA ASP A 236 -29.45 -1.28 -1.48
C ASP A 236 -30.75 -0.49 -1.51
N PHE A 237 -31.35 -0.34 -2.70
CA PHE A 237 -32.66 0.25 -2.92
C PHE A 237 -33.62 -0.75 -3.57
N ASP A 238 -34.80 -0.94 -2.99
CA ASP A 238 -35.87 -1.74 -3.59
C ASP A 238 -36.82 -0.81 -4.37
N ALA A 239 -36.68 -0.78 -5.70
CA ALA A 239 -37.52 0.02 -6.59
C ALA A 239 -39.02 -0.35 -6.58
N THR A 240 -39.39 -1.50 -5.99
CA THR A 240 -40.80 -1.90 -5.82
C THR A 240 -41.40 -1.30 -4.56
N SER A 241 -40.66 -1.30 -3.46
CA SER A 241 -41.18 -0.83 -2.17
C SER A 241 -40.75 0.59 -1.79
N GLY A 242 -39.73 1.13 -2.44
CA GLY A 242 -39.09 2.40 -2.09
C GLY A 242 -38.22 2.33 -0.83
N GLN A 243 -37.95 1.13 -0.30
CA GLN A 243 -37.14 0.93 0.92
C GLN A 243 -35.64 0.90 0.62
N LEU A 244 -34.86 1.53 1.50
CA LEU A 244 -33.40 1.41 1.56
C LEU A 244 -32.98 0.44 2.67
N SER A 245 -31.90 -0.31 2.43
CA SER A 245 -31.36 -1.29 3.36
C SER A 245 -29.86 -1.55 3.16
N ASN A 246 -29.26 -2.34 4.06
CA ASN A 246 -27.87 -2.80 3.99
C ASN A 246 -26.83 -1.69 3.73
N PRO A 247 -26.81 -0.62 4.54
CA PRO A 247 -25.84 0.45 4.40
C PRO A 247 -24.42 -0.04 4.71
N PHE A 248 -23.44 0.44 3.96
CA PHE A 248 -22.03 0.38 4.34
C PHE A 248 -21.30 1.63 3.86
N GLN A 249 -20.12 1.89 4.44
CA GLN A 249 -19.38 3.13 4.26
C GLN A 249 -17.97 2.86 3.76
N ILE A 250 -17.48 3.78 2.92
CA ILE A 250 -16.12 3.86 2.42
C ILE A 250 -15.51 5.15 2.96
N THR A 251 -14.36 5.05 3.62
CA THR A 251 -13.71 6.16 4.33
C THR A 251 -12.22 6.33 3.98
N SER A 252 -11.71 5.55 3.02
CA SER A 252 -10.30 5.57 2.57
C SER A 252 -9.94 6.75 1.65
N PHE A 253 -10.52 7.93 1.90
CA PHE A 253 -10.17 9.14 1.16
C PHE A 253 -8.92 9.80 1.74
N SER A 254 -8.16 10.52 0.91
CA SER A 254 -6.83 10.97 1.30
C SER A 254 -6.93 12.08 2.37
N THR A 255 -6.11 12.00 3.41
CA THR A 255 -6.25 12.90 4.58
C THR A 255 -5.28 14.08 4.59
N ASN A 256 -4.40 14.28 3.59
CA ASN A 256 -3.25 15.17 3.80
C ASN A 256 -2.74 15.93 2.57
N MET A 257 -3.26 17.15 2.39
CA MET A 257 -2.57 18.25 1.69
C MET A 257 -2.19 19.36 2.69
N GLY A 258 -1.26 19.07 3.61
CA GLY A 258 -0.76 20.06 4.57
C GLY A 258 -1.84 20.57 5.52
N ASN A 259 -2.14 21.88 5.50
CA ASN A 259 -3.15 22.51 6.36
C ASN A 259 -4.60 22.41 5.81
N ASN A 260 -4.81 21.83 4.62
CA ASN A 260 -6.12 21.67 4.00
C ASN A 260 -6.50 20.18 3.94
N SER A 261 -7.72 19.84 4.36
CA SER A 261 -8.31 18.51 4.17
C SER A 261 -8.85 18.36 2.74
N SER A 262 -8.62 17.19 2.14
CA SER A 262 -9.24 16.77 0.89
C SER A 262 -10.71 16.46 1.16
N LYS A 263 -11.63 16.85 0.26
CA LYS A 263 -13.09 16.68 0.47
C LYS A 263 -13.73 16.01 -0.72
N ILE A 264 -14.52 14.97 -0.49
CA ILE A 264 -15.32 14.32 -1.55
C ILE A 264 -16.64 15.05 -1.77
N TYR A 265 -17.10 15.17 -3.02
CA TYR A 265 -18.29 15.98 -3.32
C TYR A 265 -19.27 15.29 -4.26
N GLY A 266 -18.85 15.01 -5.47
CA GLY A 266 -19.72 14.44 -6.50
C GLY A 266 -19.64 12.92 -6.50
N VAL A 267 -20.75 12.30 -6.89
CA VAL A 267 -20.84 10.86 -7.11
C VAL A 267 -21.70 10.58 -8.35
N GLU A 268 -21.34 9.57 -9.14
CA GLU A 268 -22.16 9.09 -10.26
C GLU A 268 -21.90 7.61 -10.56
N PHE A 269 -22.95 6.88 -10.91
CA PHE A 269 -22.84 5.49 -11.34
C PHE A 269 -22.53 5.41 -12.84
N SER A 270 -21.86 4.34 -13.26
CA SER A 270 -21.77 3.98 -14.66
C SER A 270 -23.14 3.61 -15.23
N PRO A 271 -23.34 3.67 -16.57
CA PRO A 271 -24.60 3.28 -17.20
C PRO A 271 -25.10 1.89 -16.79
N ARG A 272 -24.19 0.94 -16.57
CA ARG A 272 -24.55 -0.43 -16.15
C ARG A 272 -24.55 -0.64 -14.64
N SER A 273 -24.48 0.42 -13.85
CA SER A 273 -24.45 0.36 -12.38
C SER A 273 -23.28 -0.42 -11.77
N ARG A 274 -22.27 -0.84 -12.57
CA ARG A 274 -21.13 -1.63 -12.11
C ARG A 274 -20.07 -0.76 -11.44
N TYR A 275 -19.73 0.36 -12.07
CA TYR A 275 -18.71 1.26 -11.54
C TYR A 275 -19.33 2.47 -10.87
N LEU A 276 -18.67 2.97 -9.84
CA LEU A 276 -19.03 4.20 -9.15
C LEU A 276 -17.87 5.19 -9.24
N TYR A 277 -18.18 6.45 -9.53
CA TYR A 277 -17.19 7.50 -9.66
C TYR A 277 -17.39 8.55 -8.59
N VAL A 278 -16.30 8.98 -7.96
CA VAL A 278 -16.30 10.01 -6.93
C VAL A 278 -15.27 11.09 -7.26
N THR A 279 -15.64 12.34 -7.07
CA THR A 279 -14.71 13.47 -7.14
C THR A 279 -14.19 13.81 -5.76
N GLU A 280 -12.87 13.92 -5.65
CA GLU A 280 -12.15 14.30 -4.43
C GLU A 280 -11.41 15.62 -4.68
N SER A 281 -11.63 16.60 -3.82
CA SER A 281 -11.08 17.95 -3.92
C SER A 281 -9.56 17.92 -3.85
N PHE A 282 -8.89 18.68 -4.72
CA PHE A 282 -7.43 18.79 -4.83
C PHE A 282 -6.67 17.54 -5.31
N GLU A 283 -7.26 16.35 -5.26
CA GLU A 283 -6.65 15.11 -5.75
C GLU A 283 -7.07 14.82 -7.20
N GLY A 284 -8.31 14.37 -7.40
CA GLY A 284 -8.69 13.73 -8.66
C GLY A 284 -10.09 13.10 -8.70
N VAL A 285 -10.28 12.26 -9.71
CA VAL A 285 -11.47 11.42 -9.90
C VAL A 285 -11.09 9.98 -9.60
N TYR A 286 -11.90 9.31 -8.78
CA TYR A 286 -11.71 7.92 -8.39
C TYR A 286 -12.85 7.06 -8.93
N GLN A 287 -12.52 5.82 -9.25
CA GLN A 287 -13.45 4.77 -9.62
C GLN A 287 -13.45 3.67 -8.55
N PHE A 288 -14.62 3.10 -8.30
CA PHE A 288 -14.83 1.91 -7.47
C PHE A 288 -15.60 0.86 -8.29
N ASP A 289 -15.25 -0.42 -8.14
CA ASP A 289 -15.97 -1.57 -8.72
C ASP A 289 -16.99 -2.09 -7.71
N LEU A 290 -18.25 -2.16 -8.13
CA LEU A 290 -19.38 -2.62 -7.30
C LEU A 290 -19.73 -4.10 -7.54
N LEU A 291 -18.92 -4.85 -8.30
CA LEU A 291 -19.13 -6.28 -8.56
C LEU A 291 -19.37 -7.06 -7.26
N ASN A 292 -18.49 -6.86 -6.27
CA ASN A 292 -18.65 -7.38 -4.91
C ASN A 292 -19.10 -6.26 -3.99
N PHE A 293 -20.42 -6.12 -3.82
CA PHE A 293 -21.03 -4.99 -3.13
C PHE A 293 -20.95 -5.09 -1.60
N ASN A 294 -19.75 -4.91 -1.05
CA ASN A 294 -19.49 -4.79 0.39
C ASN A 294 -18.34 -3.82 0.67
N ALA A 295 -18.23 -3.36 1.91
CA ALA A 295 -17.26 -2.33 2.29
C ALA A 295 -15.81 -2.66 1.90
N VAL A 296 -15.35 -3.88 2.16
CA VAL A 296 -13.93 -4.24 1.97
C VAL A 296 -13.58 -4.31 0.49
N ASP A 297 -14.39 -5.02 -0.30
CA ASP A 297 -14.08 -5.23 -1.72
C ASP A 297 -14.24 -3.94 -2.52
N VAL A 298 -15.29 -3.15 -2.24
CA VAL A 298 -15.47 -1.84 -2.86
C VAL A 298 -14.30 -0.92 -2.51
N ASP A 299 -13.90 -0.86 -1.24
CA ASP A 299 -12.80 0.01 -0.80
C ASP A 299 -11.47 -0.37 -1.46
N ASN A 300 -11.14 -1.66 -1.49
CA ASN A 300 -9.93 -2.19 -2.11
C ASN A 300 -9.91 -1.97 -3.64
N SER A 301 -11.07 -1.81 -4.28
CA SER A 301 -11.18 -1.57 -5.72
C SER A 301 -10.89 -0.13 -6.15
N LYS A 302 -10.62 0.79 -5.20
CA LYS A 302 -10.41 2.22 -5.49
C LYS A 302 -9.26 2.44 -6.47
N VAL A 303 -9.57 3.02 -7.64
CA VAL A 303 -8.57 3.40 -8.67
C VAL A 303 -8.61 4.91 -8.93
N ALA A 304 -7.44 5.56 -8.90
CA ALA A 304 -7.30 6.95 -9.32
C ALA A 304 -7.26 7.06 -10.86
N LEU A 305 -8.12 7.90 -11.45
CA LEU A 305 -8.20 8.09 -12.90
C LEU A 305 -7.41 9.31 -13.39
N GLY A 306 -7.22 10.30 -12.53
CA GLY A 306 -6.44 11.49 -12.83
C GLY A 306 -6.90 12.72 -12.07
N SER A 307 -6.07 13.76 -12.13
CA SER A 307 -6.30 15.00 -11.37
C SER A 307 -7.33 15.91 -12.01
N GLN A 308 -8.13 16.56 -11.16
CA GLN A 308 -9.06 17.59 -11.59
C GLN A 308 -8.35 18.93 -11.82
N SER A 309 -8.92 19.76 -12.69
CA SER A 309 -8.48 21.15 -12.85
C SER A 309 -9.30 22.06 -11.93
N SER A 310 -8.63 22.88 -11.11
CA SER A 310 -9.24 23.95 -10.30
C SER A 310 -8.56 25.29 -10.57
N ASN A 311 -9.35 26.36 -10.73
CA ASN A 311 -8.83 27.73 -10.74
C ASN A 311 -9.12 28.50 -9.43
N THR A 312 -9.69 27.83 -8.43
CA THR A 312 -10.06 28.41 -7.14
C THR A 312 -9.15 27.92 -6.02
N VAL A 313 -8.91 28.80 -5.04
CA VAL A 313 -8.02 28.55 -3.89
C VAL A 313 -8.59 27.50 -2.93
N THR A 314 -9.89 27.23 -2.98
CA THR A 314 -10.63 26.33 -2.06
C THR A 314 -10.74 24.89 -2.55
N GLY A 315 -10.15 24.55 -3.70
CA GLY A 315 -10.36 23.23 -4.33
C GLY A 315 -11.71 23.16 -5.05
N SER A 316 -11.85 22.20 -5.97
CA SER A 316 -13.08 22.07 -6.77
C SER A 316 -13.97 20.95 -6.25
N ASN A 317 -15.06 21.33 -5.59
CA ASN A 317 -16.21 20.47 -5.31
C ASN A 317 -17.00 20.25 -6.62
N ASN A 318 -16.58 19.30 -7.44
CA ASN A 318 -17.16 19.10 -8.77
C ASN A 318 -18.18 17.98 -8.79
N SER A 319 -19.42 18.29 -9.15
CA SER A 319 -20.45 17.27 -9.41
C SER A 319 -20.11 16.39 -10.63
N LEU A 320 -20.65 15.18 -10.62
CA LEU A 320 -20.69 14.30 -11.79
C LEU A 320 -22.15 14.15 -12.27
N GLN A 321 -22.32 13.98 -13.57
CA GLN A 321 -23.61 13.67 -14.19
C GLN A 321 -23.42 12.76 -15.40
N LEU A 322 -24.10 11.61 -15.38
CA LEU A 322 -24.25 10.72 -16.53
C LEU A 322 -25.13 11.38 -17.59
N ALA A 323 -24.76 11.25 -18.86
CA ALA A 323 -25.43 11.87 -20.00
C ALA A 323 -26.01 10.84 -20.97
N ALA A 324 -26.89 11.32 -21.86
CA ALA A 324 -27.58 10.49 -22.85
C ALA A 324 -26.65 9.88 -23.92
N ASP A 325 -25.40 10.32 -24.01
CA ASP A 325 -24.36 9.72 -24.87
C ASP A 325 -23.57 8.59 -24.16
N GLY A 326 -24.02 8.18 -22.98
CA GLY A 326 -23.40 7.13 -22.18
C GLY A 326 -22.12 7.55 -21.46
N ARG A 327 -21.75 8.84 -21.47
CA ARG A 327 -20.55 9.38 -20.80
C ARG A 327 -20.89 10.10 -19.51
N ILE A 328 -19.93 10.14 -18.59
CA ILE A 328 -20.06 10.93 -17.36
C ILE A 328 -19.30 12.24 -17.53
N TYR A 329 -19.99 13.36 -17.31
CA TYR A 329 -19.40 14.69 -17.36
C TYR A 329 -19.19 15.21 -15.95
N ILE A 330 -18.10 15.97 -15.77
CA ILE A 330 -17.64 16.44 -14.48
C ILE A 330 -17.55 17.96 -14.53
N ALA A 331 -18.22 18.62 -13.60
CA ALA A 331 -18.13 20.06 -13.40
C ALA A 331 -16.67 20.50 -13.25
N GLN A 332 -16.34 21.74 -13.63
CA GLN A 332 -15.04 22.35 -13.34
C GLN A 332 -15.23 23.81 -12.97
N ASP A 333 -15.29 24.10 -11.67
CA ASP A 333 -15.57 25.45 -11.20
C ASP A 333 -14.60 26.49 -11.79
N GLY A 334 -15.20 27.52 -12.39
CA GLY A 334 -14.51 28.65 -12.98
C GLY A 334 -13.89 28.39 -14.35
N TYR A 335 -14.03 27.20 -14.93
CA TYR A 335 -13.54 26.90 -16.29
C TYR A 335 -14.64 26.95 -17.33
N ASP A 336 -14.25 27.20 -18.57
CA ASP A 336 -15.11 27.16 -19.75
C ASP A 336 -15.16 25.77 -20.41
N ARG A 337 -15.08 24.71 -19.60
CA ARG A 337 -15.10 23.32 -20.03
C ARG A 337 -15.61 22.41 -18.92
N LEU A 338 -15.97 21.18 -19.28
CA LEU A 338 -16.19 20.07 -18.35
C LEU A 338 -15.10 19.00 -18.52
N GLY A 339 -14.84 18.26 -17.44
CA GLY A 339 -14.18 16.97 -17.53
C GLY A 339 -15.14 15.92 -18.11
N VAL A 340 -14.60 14.81 -18.61
CA VAL A 340 -15.39 13.69 -19.14
C VAL A 340 -14.73 12.36 -18.78
N ILE A 341 -15.56 11.36 -18.50
CA ILE A 341 -15.21 9.94 -18.47
C ILE A 341 -15.84 9.35 -19.74
N ASN A 342 -15.01 8.93 -20.69
CA ASN A 342 -15.46 8.56 -22.03
C ASN A 342 -16.12 7.17 -22.08
N ASN A 343 -15.65 6.23 -21.26
CA ASN A 343 -16.14 4.85 -21.24
C ASN A 343 -16.46 4.45 -19.78
N PRO A 344 -17.52 4.98 -19.18
CA PRO A 344 -17.74 4.80 -17.74
C PRO A 344 -18.02 3.36 -17.29
N ASP A 345 -18.27 2.42 -18.20
CA ASP A 345 -18.36 0.99 -17.89
C ASP A 345 -17.00 0.25 -18.02
N GLU A 346 -15.90 0.96 -18.26
CA GLU A 346 -14.56 0.37 -18.37
C GLU A 346 -13.72 0.57 -17.10
N ALA A 347 -12.88 -0.40 -16.76
CA ALA A 347 -12.07 -0.38 -15.55
C ALA A 347 -10.84 0.55 -15.64
N GLY A 348 -10.56 1.27 -14.55
CA GLY A 348 -9.38 2.10 -14.36
C GLY A 348 -9.13 3.08 -15.50
N VAL A 349 -7.90 3.13 -15.99
CA VAL A 349 -7.47 4.07 -17.06
C VAL A 349 -8.30 3.97 -18.34
N LEU A 350 -8.97 2.83 -18.59
CA LEU A 350 -9.81 2.60 -19.76
C LEU A 350 -11.12 3.37 -19.73
N ALA A 351 -11.56 3.77 -18.53
CA ALA A 351 -12.65 4.72 -18.36
C ALA A 351 -12.38 6.02 -19.13
N GLY A 352 -11.10 6.32 -19.38
CA GLY A 352 -10.69 7.36 -20.31
C GLY A 352 -11.00 8.75 -19.78
N TYR A 353 -10.74 9.00 -18.49
CA TYR A 353 -10.93 10.31 -17.88
C TYR A 353 -10.07 11.37 -18.58
N SER A 354 -10.69 12.49 -18.93
CA SER A 354 -10.04 13.68 -19.43
C SER A 354 -10.56 14.91 -18.69
N SER A 355 -9.63 15.69 -18.13
CA SER A 355 -9.94 16.99 -17.54
C SER A 355 -10.25 18.08 -18.59
N ASN A 356 -10.10 17.78 -19.88
CA ASN A 356 -10.44 18.66 -20.99
C ASN A 356 -11.44 17.96 -21.92
N GLY A 357 -12.63 17.63 -21.41
CA GLY A 357 -13.63 16.84 -22.13
C GLY A 357 -14.38 17.63 -23.19
N VAL A 358 -15.14 18.65 -22.78
CA VAL A 358 -15.97 19.46 -23.68
C VAL A 358 -15.89 20.94 -23.33
N THR A 359 -15.72 21.81 -24.32
CA THR A 359 -15.75 23.27 -24.14
C THR A 359 -17.18 23.80 -24.03
N LEU A 360 -17.35 24.86 -23.26
CA LEU A 360 -18.61 25.57 -23.03
C LEU A 360 -18.68 26.91 -23.78
N ASN A 361 -17.86 27.08 -24.83
CA ASN A 361 -17.84 28.29 -25.67
C ASN A 361 -17.72 29.60 -24.86
N ASN A 362 -16.76 29.66 -23.94
CA ASN A 362 -16.50 30.77 -23.01
C ASN A 362 -17.57 31.00 -21.92
N ARG A 363 -18.52 30.08 -21.72
CA ARG A 363 -19.42 30.09 -20.56
C ARG A 363 -18.78 29.30 -19.42
N LEU A 364 -18.97 29.73 -18.18
CA LEU A 364 -18.28 29.09 -17.05
C LEU A 364 -19.12 27.98 -16.45
N SER A 365 -18.49 26.81 -16.29
CA SER A 365 -18.94 25.82 -15.33
C SER A 365 -18.76 26.35 -13.91
N ARG A 366 -19.65 25.92 -13.03
CA ARG A 366 -19.50 26.04 -11.58
C ARG A 366 -19.40 24.65 -10.99
N LEU A 367 -19.91 24.43 -9.78
CA LEU A 367 -19.74 23.18 -9.02
C LEU A 367 -20.79 22.12 -9.41
N GLY A 368 -21.99 22.54 -9.81
CA GLY A 368 -23.13 21.65 -10.05
C GLY A 368 -23.48 21.41 -11.53
N LEU A 369 -24.01 20.22 -11.79
CA LEU A 369 -24.62 19.76 -13.04
C LEU A 369 -26.07 19.33 -12.75
N PRO A 370 -26.98 19.40 -13.74
CA PRO A 370 -28.40 19.15 -13.50
C PRO A 370 -28.67 17.66 -13.21
N PRO A 371 -29.32 17.30 -12.09
CA PRO A 371 -29.72 15.93 -11.82
C PRO A 371 -30.97 15.56 -12.63
N PHE A 372 -31.05 14.30 -13.01
CA PHE A 372 -32.18 13.70 -13.74
C PHE A 372 -32.72 12.48 -12.98
N VAL A 373 -33.87 11.97 -13.43
CA VAL A 373 -34.31 10.62 -13.04
C VAL A 373 -33.29 9.62 -13.59
N GLN A 374 -32.65 8.85 -12.71
CA GLN A 374 -31.47 8.05 -13.05
C GLN A 374 -31.79 6.91 -14.02
N SER A 375 -33.01 6.38 -13.98
CA SER A 375 -33.46 5.35 -14.93
C SER A 375 -33.64 5.84 -16.37
N TYR A 376 -33.49 7.15 -16.66
CA TYR A 376 -33.33 7.62 -18.04
C TYR A 376 -32.04 7.14 -18.69
N PHE A 377 -31.12 6.61 -17.88
CA PHE A 377 -29.86 6.03 -18.33
C PHE A 377 -29.84 4.50 -18.19
N ASP A 378 -30.99 3.87 -17.87
CA ASP A 378 -31.17 2.42 -17.64
C ASP A 378 -31.85 1.69 -18.82
N ILE A 379 -32.03 2.35 -19.96
CA ILE A 379 -32.55 1.69 -21.15
C ILE A 379 -31.38 1.33 -22.04
N GLY A 380 -31.27 0.04 -22.34
CA GLY A 380 -30.29 -0.50 -23.25
C GLY A 380 -30.35 -2.00 -23.27
N PHE A 381 -29.19 -2.62 -23.39
CA PHE A 381 -29.05 -4.05 -23.36
C PHE A 381 -27.80 -4.52 -22.61
N ILE A 382 -27.76 -5.81 -22.31
CA ILE A 382 -26.58 -6.50 -21.85
C ILE A 382 -26.06 -7.34 -23.01
N VAL A 383 -24.74 -7.38 -23.18
CA VAL A 383 -24.08 -8.34 -24.07
C VAL A 383 -23.11 -9.15 -23.22
N ASP A 384 -23.26 -10.47 -23.27
CA ASP A 384 -22.33 -11.42 -22.69
C ASP A 384 -21.62 -12.20 -23.81
N HIS A 385 -20.50 -12.85 -23.49
CA HIS A 385 -19.68 -13.64 -24.43
C HIS A 385 -19.17 -12.80 -25.62
N ILE A 386 -18.29 -11.84 -25.30
CA ILE A 386 -17.80 -10.81 -26.22
C ILE A 386 -16.44 -11.16 -26.86
N CYS A 387 -16.14 -12.45 -27.00
CA CYS A 387 -14.92 -12.88 -27.68
C CYS A 387 -15.17 -13.42 -29.08
N LEU A 388 -14.15 -13.27 -29.92
CA LEU A 388 -14.19 -13.71 -31.29
C LEU A 388 -14.45 -15.22 -31.34
N GLY A 389 -15.54 -15.59 -32.00
CA GLY A 389 -15.98 -16.99 -32.12
C GLY A 389 -16.96 -17.43 -31.04
N ASP A 390 -17.17 -16.64 -29.99
CA ASP A 390 -18.23 -16.89 -29.02
C ASP A 390 -19.62 -16.60 -29.62
N VAL A 391 -20.63 -17.21 -28.99
CA VAL A 391 -22.03 -16.87 -29.22
C VAL A 391 -22.40 -15.74 -28.27
N SER A 392 -22.19 -14.50 -28.72
CA SER A 392 -22.58 -13.30 -27.98
C SER A 392 -24.06 -13.33 -27.66
N GLN A 393 -24.41 -13.20 -26.39
CA GLN A 393 -25.78 -13.23 -25.89
C GLN A 393 -26.22 -11.79 -25.62
N PHE A 394 -27.26 -11.34 -26.32
CA PHE A 394 -27.86 -10.04 -26.11
C PHE A 394 -29.11 -10.19 -25.26
N THR A 395 -29.26 -9.33 -24.26
CA THR A 395 -30.43 -9.27 -23.38
C THR A 395 -30.97 -7.85 -23.35
N ALA A 396 -32.20 -7.64 -23.83
CA ALA A 396 -32.82 -6.33 -23.77
C ALA A 396 -33.22 -6.02 -22.32
N ASN A 397 -32.83 -4.84 -21.79
CA ASN A 397 -33.31 -4.36 -20.50
C ASN A 397 -34.48 -3.40 -20.75
N LEU A 398 -35.70 -3.93 -20.66
CA LEU A 398 -36.92 -3.19 -21.00
C LEU A 398 -37.72 -2.89 -19.74
N SER A 399 -37.97 -1.61 -19.48
CA SER A 399 -38.77 -1.16 -18.34
C SER A 399 -40.28 -1.12 -18.64
N GLN A 400 -40.72 -1.37 -19.87
CA GLN A 400 -42.12 -1.23 -20.32
C GLN A 400 -42.53 -2.32 -21.32
N ASN A 401 -43.84 -2.57 -21.47
CA ASN A 401 -44.38 -3.47 -22.49
C ASN A 401 -44.19 -2.88 -23.90
N TYR A 402 -43.81 -3.72 -24.87
CA TYR A 402 -43.49 -3.29 -26.24
C TYR A 402 -44.35 -4.00 -27.30
N SER A 403 -44.52 -3.35 -28.45
CA SER A 403 -45.20 -3.86 -29.65
C SER A 403 -44.25 -4.36 -30.73
N SER A 404 -43.01 -3.85 -30.78
CA SER A 404 -41.95 -4.38 -31.64
C SER A 404 -40.56 -4.21 -31.02
N ILE A 405 -39.63 -5.10 -31.37
CA ILE A 405 -38.21 -5.01 -31.02
C ILE A 405 -37.36 -5.41 -32.22
N THR A 406 -36.28 -4.67 -32.47
CA THR A 406 -35.32 -4.94 -33.55
C THR A 406 -33.92 -4.60 -33.11
N TRP A 407 -32.98 -5.49 -33.40
CA TRP A 407 -31.55 -5.35 -33.17
C TRP A 407 -30.83 -5.15 -34.49
N ASP A 408 -29.85 -4.26 -34.51
CA ASP A 408 -28.79 -4.18 -35.51
C ASP A 408 -27.46 -4.46 -34.79
N PHE A 409 -26.75 -5.51 -35.18
CA PHE A 409 -25.49 -5.88 -34.52
C PHE A 409 -24.29 -5.07 -35.03
N GLY A 410 -24.49 -4.10 -35.92
CA GLY A 410 -23.42 -3.23 -36.41
C GLY A 410 -22.47 -3.88 -37.42
N ASP A 411 -22.70 -5.15 -37.79
CA ASP A 411 -21.98 -5.90 -38.81
C ASP A 411 -22.81 -6.17 -40.08
N GLY A 412 -23.98 -5.53 -40.17
CA GLY A 412 -24.95 -5.69 -41.26
C GLY A 412 -25.97 -6.81 -41.04
N THR A 413 -25.95 -7.48 -39.88
CA THR A 413 -26.96 -8.45 -39.46
C THR A 413 -27.88 -7.90 -38.37
N SER A 414 -29.06 -8.51 -38.23
CA SER A 414 -30.14 -7.99 -37.38
C SER A 414 -30.98 -9.11 -36.78
N SER A 415 -31.69 -8.82 -35.70
CA SER A 415 -32.67 -9.76 -35.10
C SER A 415 -33.96 -9.04 -34.67
N ASN A 416 -35.06 -9.79 -34.57
CA ASN A 416 -36.32 -9.31 -33.97
C ASN A 416 -36.72 -10.14 -32.73
N LEU A 417 -35.79 -10.96 -32.21
CA LEU A 417 -35.97 -11.61 -30.92
C LEU A 417 -35.66 -10.60 -29.81
N GLU A 418 -36.33 -10.73 -28.67
CA GLU A 418 -36.07 -9.88 -27.51
C GLU A 418 -34.63 -10.05 -26.99
N ASN A 419 -34.20 -11.30 -26.82
CA ASN A 419 -32.88 -11.67 -26.31
C ASN A 419 -32.14 -12.57 -27.33
N PRO A 420 -31.62 -11.99 -28.44
CA PRO A 420 -30.99 -12.77 -29.49
C PRO A 420 -29.58 -13.22 -29.11
N THR A 421 -29.08 -14.19 -29.86
CA THR A 421 -27.65 -14.51 -29.92
C THR A 421 -27.06 -14.10 -31.25
N HIS A 422 -25.77 -13.78 -31.27
CA HIS A 422 -25.04 -13.45 -32.49
C HIS A 422 -23.58 -13.92 -32.40
N VAL A 423 -22.96 -14.22 -33.55
CA VAL A 423 -21.55 -14.63 -33.62
C VAL A 423 -20.84 -13.70 -34.60
N TYR A 424 -19.88 -12.93 -34.09
CA TYR A 424 -19.11 -12.01 -34.91
C TYR A 424 -17.98 -12.73 -35.64
N ALA A 425 -17.76 -12.36 -36.91
CA ALA A 425 -16.75 -12.99 -37.77
C ALA A 425 -15.33 -12.42 -37.59
N ALA A 426 -15.21 -11.26 -36.93
CA ALA A 426 -13.94 -10.60 -36.65
C ALA A 426 -14.00 -9.93 -35.27
N ALA A 427 -12.84 -9.76 -34.65
CA ALA A 427 -12.71 -8.88 -33.50
C ALA A 427 -12.78 -7.41 -33.96
N GLY A 428 -13.31 -6.53 -33.11
CA GLY A 428 -13.44 -5.11 -33.39
C GLY A 428 -14.63 -4.47 -32.70
N ASP A 429 -14.79 -3.18 -32.96
CA ASP A 429 -15.85 -2.35 -32.38
C ASP A 429 -17.08 -2.37 -33.30
N TYR A 430 -18.22 -2.76 -32.75
CA TYR A 430 -19.50 -2.83 -33.45
C TYR A 430 -20.49 -1.86 -32.83
N ASN A 431 -21.05 -0.94 -33.63
CA ASN A 431 -22.11 -0.06 -33.14
C ASN A 431 -23.44 -0.83 -33.16
N VAL A 432 -23.78 -1.46 -32.04
CA VAL A 432 -25.00 -2.25 -31.88
C VAL A 432 -26.14 -1.31 -31.50
N THR A 433 -27.29 -1.47 -32.17
CA THR A 433 -28.49 -0.66 -31.97
C THR A 433 -29.67 -1.54 -31.57
N LEU A 434 -30.37 -1.17 -30.50
CA LEU A 434 -31.63 -1.76 -30.05
C LEU A 434 -32.78 -0.76 -30.28
N ASN A 435 -33.74 -1.14 -31.12
CA ASN A 435 -34.95 -0.39 -31.44
C ASN A 435 -36.17 -1.06 -30.80
N VAL A 436 -36.91 -0.37 -29.94
CA VAL A 436 -38.08 -0.90 -29.22
C VAL A 436 -39.26 0.04 -29.39
N THR A 437 -40.38 -0.43 -29.93
CA THR A 437 -41.61 0.36 -30.01
C THR A 437 -42.52 0.00 -28.86
N GLU A 438 -42.88 0.95 -28.01
CA GLU A 438 -43.77 0.76 -26.86
C GLU A 438 -45.19 0.39 -27.29
N ALA A 439 -45.88 -0.40 -26.46
CA ALA A 439 -47.15 -1.02 -26.83
C ALA A 439 -48.36 -0.06 -26.81
N VAL A 440 -48.36 0.95 -25.93
CA VAL A 440 -49.53 1.81 -25.66
C VAL A 440 -49.49 3.12 -26.44
N THR A 441 -48.35 3.79 -26.40
CA THR A 441 -48.07 5.10 -27.01
C THR A 441 -47.56 4.96 -28.45
N GLY A 442 -47.03 3.79 -28.83
CA GLY A 442 -46.37 3.58 -30.12
C GLY A 442 -45.04 4.33 -30.25
N GLN A 443 -44.48 4.80 -29.13
CA GLN A 443 -43.20 5.50 -29.09
C GLN A 443 -42.05 4.55 -29.43
N LEU A 444 -41.14 4.98 -30.30
CA LEU A 444 -39.90 4.26 -30.60
C LEU A 444 -38.78 4.72 -29.66
N PHE A 445 -38.19 3.76 -28.96
CA PHE A 445 -36.96 3.87 -28.20
C PHE A 445 -35.81 3.32 -29.03
N ILE A 446 -34.70 4.05 -29.09
CA ILE A 446 -33.49 3.63 -29.78
C ILE A 446 -32.36 3.76 -28.77
N GLU A 447 -31.68 2.65 -28.49
CA GLU A 447 -30.41 2.64 -27.82
C GLU A 447 -29.33 2.24 -28.83
N SER A 448 -28.16 2.86 -28.75
CA SER A 448 -27.00 2.44 -29.53
C SER A 448 -25.75 2.56 -28.70
N ARG A 449 -24.90 1.55 -28.75
CA ARG A 449 -23.58 1.57 -28.13
C ARG A 449 -22.56 0.83 -28.98
N VAL A 450 -21.29 1.15 -28.73
CA VAL A 450 -20.19 0.32 -29.22
C VAL A 450 -20.07 -0.92 -28.35
N VAL A 451 -20.13 -2.10 -28.96
CA VAL A 451 -19.79 -3.40 -28.38
C VAL A 451 -18.48 -3.85 -28.99
N THR A 452 -17.44 -3.98 -28.17
CA THR A 452 -16.14 -4.47 -28.61
C THR A 452 -16.11 -5.99 -28.52
N ILE A 453 -15.82 -6.65 -29.64
CA ILE A 453 -15.52 -8.08 -29.69
C ILE A 453 -14.02 -8.26 -29.64
N PHE A 454 -13.55 -8.91 -28.58
CA PHE A 454 -12.14 -9.11 -28.31
C PHE A 454 -11.61 -10.35 -29.01
N ASN A 455 -10.32 -10.35 -29.37
CA ASN A 455 -9.64 -11.62 -29.60
C ASN A 455 -9.52 -12.36 -28.26
N THR A 456 -9.46 -13.69 -28.28
CA THR A 456 -9.04 -14.43 -27.09
C THR A 456 -7.69 -13.90 -26.62
N PRO A 457 -7.56 -13.48 -25.34
CA PRO A 457 -6.30 -12.96 -24.84
C PRO A 457 -5.24 -14.08 -24.84
N VAL A 458 -3.98 -13.67 -24.84
CA VAL A 458 -2.84 -14.59 -24.73
C VAL A 458 -2.14 -14.33 -23.39
N ALA A 459 -2.01 -15.36 -22.55
CA ALA A 459 -1.22 -15.27 -21.34
C ALA A 459 0.24 -15.65 -21.67
N ASN A 460 1.10 -14.64 -21.80
CA ASN A 460 2.49 -14.89 -22.20
C ASN A 460 3.30 -15.42 -21.02
N ASN A 461 4.22 -16.34 -21.31
CA ASN A 461 5.16 -16.83 -20.31
C ASN A 461 6.06 -15.70 -19.82
N VAL A 462 6.34 -15.71 -18.51
CA VAL A 462 7.27 -14.80 -17.84
C VAL A 462 8.33 -15.61 -17.10
N ASN A 463 9.42 -14.94 -16.68
CA ASN A 463 10.42 -15.58 -15.82
C ASN A 463 9.88 -15.73 -14.40
N ASP A 464 10.48 -16.62 -13.61
CA ASP A 464 10.15 -16.77 -12.19
C ASP A 464 10.50 -15.51 -11.38
N LEU A 465 9.78 -15.30 -10.26
CA LEU A 465 10.14 -14.25 -9.30
C LEU A 465 11.08 -14.83 -8.25
N ILE A 466 12.27 -14.24 -8.14
CA ILE A 466 13.31 -14.67 -7.19
C ILE A 466 13.50 -13.56 -6.15
N ARG A 467 13.46 -13.92 -4.86
CA ARG A 467 13.74 -13.02 -3.72
C ARG A 467 14.83 -13.60 -2.82
N CYS A 468 15.56 -12.72 -2.15
CA CYS A 468 16.50 -13.14 -1.12
C CYS A 468 15.74 -13.56 0.13
N ASP A 469 16.07 -14.73 0.65
CA ASP A 469 15.65 -15.19 1.98
C ASP A 469 16.79 -14.86 2.95
N ILE A 470 16.58 -13.85 3.79
CA ILE A 470 17.64 -13.26 4.63
C ILE A 470 17.83 -14.05 5.92
N ASP A 471 16.75 -14.58 6.50
CA ASP A 471 16.76 -15.31 7.76
C ASP A 471 16.63 -16.84 7.60
N ALA A 472 16.59 -17.31 6.35
CA ALA A 472 16.46 -18.72 5.95
C ALA A 472 15.18 -19.36 6.52
N ASN A 473 14.09 -18.60 6.61
CA ASN A 473 12.82 -19.06 7.14
C ASN A 473 11.90 -19.69 6.06
N GLY A 474 12.23 -19.55 4.78
CA GLY A 474 11.49 -20.08 3.64
C GLY A 474 10.26 -19.26 3.22
N ILE A 475 10.09 -18.03 3.73
CA ILE A 475 8.93 -17.16 3.56
C ILE A 475 9.37 -15.72 3.30
N GLU A 476 8.95 -15.15 2.17
CA GLU A 476 9.18 -13.76 1.79
C GLU A 476 7.93 -13.13 1.14
N SER A 477 7.94 -11.79 1.05
CA SER A 477 6.89 -11.02 0.36
C SER A 477 7.22 -10.82 -1.13
N PHE A 478 6.23 -11.05 -1.99
CA PHE A 478 6.32 -10.92 -3.44
C PHE A 478 5.28 -9.93 -3.96
N ASP A 479 5.71 -9.06 -4.86
CA ASP A 479 4.82 -8.28 -5.72
C ASP A 479 4.61 -9.04 -7.04
N LEU A 480 3.51 -9.78 -7.12
CA LEU A 480 3.12 -10.56 -8.30
C LEU A 480 2.79 -9.66 -9.49
N THR A 481 2.35 -8.42 -9.22
CA THR A 481 1.91 -7.48 -10.27
C THR A 481 3.06 -7.02 -11.16
N MET A 482 4.32 -7.17 -10.71
CA MET A 482 5.52 -6.97 -11.54
C MET A 482 5.50 -7.82 -12.82
N GLN A 483 4.81 -8.97 -12.81
CA GLN A 483 4.69 -9.85 -13.97
C GLN A 483 3.66 -9.39 -14.99
N THR A 484 2.71 -8.54 -14.61
CA THR A 484 1.55 -8.15 -15.44
C THR A 484 1.97 -7.68 -16.83
N VAL A 485 2.97 -6.81 -16.90
CA VAL A 485 3.45 -6.25 -18.17
C VAL A 485 4.04 -7.34 -19.07
N GLY A 486 4.80 -8.27 -18.49
CA GLY A 486 5.37 -9.41 -19.20
C GLY A 486 4.29 -10.40 -19.68
N ILE A 487 3.31 -10.70 -18.82
CA ILE A 487 2.18 -11.59 -19.12
C ILE A 487 1.34 -11.03 -20.28
N LEU A 488 1.07 -9.72 -20.28
CA LEU A 488 0.30 -9.07 -21.34
C LEU A 488 1.10 -8.88 -22.63
N ASN A 489 2.43 -8.75 -22.56
CA ASN A 489 3.34 -8.62 -23.71
C ASN A 489 2.86 -7.64 -24.80
N GLY A 490 2.35 -6.48 -24.38
CA GLY A 490 1.90 -5.42 -25.31
C GLY A 490 0.49 -5.59 -25.88
N GLN A 491 -0.31 -6.56 -25.43
CA GLN A 491 -1.75 -6.64 -25.75
C GLN A 491 -2.55 -5.42 -25.23
N GLY A 492 -1.94 -4.60 -24.36
CA GLY A 492 -2.54 -3.42 -23.74
C GLY A 492 -3.55 -3.82 -22.65
N PRO A 493 -3.79 -2.95 -21.64
CA PRO A 493 -4.79 -3.24 -20.62
C PRO A 493 -6.23 -3.11 -21.14
N ASN A 494 -6.44 -2.60 -22.36
CA ASN A 494 -7.76 -2.23 -22.91
C ASN A 494 -8.71 -3.44 -23.00
N GLY A 495 -9.53 -3.62 -21.97
CA GLY A 495 -10.49 -4.71 -21.82
C GLY A 495 -9.91 -6.00 -21.25
N LEU A 496 -8.65 -6.01 -20.77
CA LEU A 496 -8.00 -7.20 -20.21
C LEU A 496 -7.64 -7.02 -18.72
N ARG A 497 -7.91 -8.04 -17.91
CA ARG A 497 -7.54 -8.14 -16.49
C ARG A 497 -6.55 -9.29 -16.30
N VAL A 498 -5.59 -9.10 -15.39
CA VAL A 498 -4.69 -10.19 -14.93
C VAL A 498 -4.99 -10.50 -13.48
N ASP A 499 -5.47 -11.71 -13.22
CA ASP A 499 -5.69 -12.25 -11.88
C ASP A 499 -4.63 -13.31 -11.54
N TYR A 500 -4.27 -13.42 -10.26
CA TYR A 500 -3.31 -14.41 -9.77
C TYR A 500 -3.99 -15.41 -8.83
N PHE A 501 -3.61 -16.68 -8.89
CA PHE A 501 -4.21 -17.77 -8.11
C PHE A 501 -3.12 -18.66 -7.51
N GLU A 502 -3.35 -19.14 -6.28
CA GLU A 502 -2.44 -20.06 -5.60
C GLU A 502 -2.53 -21.48 -6.15
N SER A 503 -3.68 -21.87 -6.68
CA SER A 503 -3.92 -23.24 -7.14
C SER A 503 -4.91 -23.32 -8.29
N LEU A 504 -4.92 -24.47 -8.96
CA LEU A 504 -5.92 -24.79 -10.00
C LEU A 504 -7.35 -24.83 -9.41
N THR A 505 -7.49 -25.17 -8.13
CA THR A 505 -8.79 -25.15 -7.43
C THR A 505 -9.30 -23.72 -7.31
N ASP A 506 -8.44 -22.79 -6.92
CA ASP A 506 -8.79 -21.38 -6.76
C ASP A 506 -9.12 -20.74 -8.11
N LEU A 507 -8.34 -21.07 -9.16
CA LEU A 507 -8.65 -20.68 -10.54
C LEU A 507 -10.05 -21.16 -10.96
N ASN A 508 -10.36 -22.44 -10.76
CA ASN A 508 -11.65 -23.03 -11.16
C ASN A 508 -12.84 -22.49 -10.36
N ASN A 509 -12.61 -22.08 -9.11
CA ASN A 509 -13.62 -21.47 -8.26
C ASN A 509 -13.67 -19.93 -8.38
N ASN A 510 -12.83 -19.34 -9.25
CA ASN A 510 -12.70 -17.90 -9.44
C ASN A 510 -12.36 -17.14 -8.15
N LEU A 511 -11.42 -17.68 -7.37
CA LEU A 511 -10.95 -17.11 -6.09
C LEU A 511 -9.51 -16.55 -6.25
N PRO A 512 -9.33 -15.35 -6.81
CA PRO A 512 -7.99 -14.78 -6.98
C PRO A 512 -7.35 -14.42 -5.63
N ILE A 513 -6.03 -14.29 -5.64
CA ILE A 513 -5.24 -13.74 -4.52
C ILE A 513 -5.66 -12.27 -4.30
N ASN A 514 -6.17 -11.97 -3.10
CA ASN A 514 -6.70 -10.64 -2.77
C ASN A 514 -5.62 -9.53 -2.72
N SER A 515 -4.38 -9.88 -2.35
CA SER A 515 -3.29 -8.91 -2.15
C SER A 515 -2.06 -9.25 -3.00
N PRO A 516 -2.13 -9.15 -4.34
CA PRO A 516 -1.05 -9.60 -5.23
C PRO A 516 0.22 -8.72 -5.15
N THR A 517 0.15 -7.51 -4.62
CA THR A 517 1.31 -6.61 -4.46
C THR A 517 2.18 -6.92 -3.24
N ASN A 518 1.66 -7.68 -2.27
CA ASN A 518 2.33 -8.05 -1.02
C ASN A 518 2.00 -9.50 -0.65
N TYR A 519 2.07 -10.39 -1.63
CA TYR A 519 1.76 -11.79 -1.45
C TYR A 519 2.86 -12.50 -0.65
N ILE A 520 2.50 -13.22 0.41
CA ILE A 520 3.45 -14.01 1.20
C ILE A 520 3.37 -15.46 0.72
N ASN A 521 4.50 -16.03 0.29
CA ASN A 521 4.52 -17.42 -0.16
C ASN A 521 4.24 -18.40 1.01
N THR A 522 3.65 -19.53 0.69
CA THR A 522 3.32 -20.61 1.65
C THR A 522 4.32 -21.75 1.63
N SER A 523 5.15 -21.81 0.60
CA SER A 523 6.22 -22.80 0.43
C SER A 523 7.33 -22.26 -0.48
N ASN A 524 8.53 -22.84 -0.40
CA ASN A 524 9.61 -22.52 -1.33
C ASN A 524 9.33 -23.17 -2.70
N ASN A 525 9.64 -22.45 -3.78
CA ASN A 525 9.34 -22.84 -5.16
C ASN A 525 7.83 -23.05 -5.37
N GLN A 526 7.03 -22.08 -4.89
CA GLN A 526 5.58 -22.08 -5.02
C GLN A 526 5.17 -21.60 -6.40
N GLN A 527 4.35 -22.39 -7.08
CA GLN A 527 3.75 -22.00 -8.35
C GLN A 527 2.61 -21.01 -8.15
N ILE A 528 2.58 -19.96 -8.98
CA ILE A 528 1.46 -19.03 -9.11
C ILE A 528 0.90 -19.14 -10.52
N ILE A 529 -0.42 -19.22 -10.62
CA ILE A 529 -1.15 -19.21 -11.88
C ILE A 529 -1.63 -17.79 -12.14
N ALA A 530 -1.34 -17.25 -13.31
CA ALA A 530 -1.90 -15.98 -13.78
C ALA A 530 -2.91 -16.24 -14.88
N ARG A 531 -4.08 -15.62 -14.78
CA ARG A 531 -5.13 -15.64 -15.80
C ARG A 531 -5.26 -14.27 -16.42
N VAL A 532 -5.15 -14.19 -17.75
CA VAL A 532 -5.53 -13.00 -18.52
C VAL A 532 -6.96 -13.22 -19.01
N SER A 533 -7.90 -12.41 -18.56
CA SER A 533 -9.31 -12.49 -19.00
C SER A 533 -9.79 -11.17 -19.57
N VAL A 534 -10.80 -11.24 -20.43
CA VAL A 534 -11.54 -10.04 -20.84
C VAL A 534 -12.38 -9.56 -19.66
N VAL A 535 -12.37 -8.27 -19.38
CA VAL A 535 -13.20 -7.65 -18.33
C VAL A 535 -14.67 -7.95 -18.65
N ASP A 536 -15.47 -8.33 -17.65
CA ASP A 536 -16.87 -8.79 -17.80
C ASP A 536 -17.07 -10.12 -18.56
N SER A 537 -16.00 -10.84 -18.91
CA SER A 537 -16.11 -12.15 -19.56
C SER A 537 -15.12 -13.17 -18.99
N ASP A 538 -15.51 -13.84 -17.91
CA ASP A 538 -14.75 -14.94 -17.30
C ASP A 538 -14.65 -16.18 -18.21
N ALA A 539 -15.42 -16.23 -19.31
CA ALA A 539 -15.33 -17.28 -20.32
C ALA A 539 -14.18 -17.06 -21.31
N CYS A 540 -13.72 -15.81 -21.46
CA CYS A 540 -12.71 -15.46 -22.44
C CYS A 540 -11.39 -15.13 -21.75
N PHE A 541 -10.58 -16.18 -21.58
CA PHE A 541 -9.32 -16.07 -20.89
C PHE A 541 -8.27 -17.02 -21.45
N ASP A 542 -7.02 -16.73 -21.09
CA ASP A 542 -5.89 -17.64 -21.21
C ASP A 542 -5.10 -17.62 -19.90
N THR A 543 -4.31 -18.65 -19.66
CA THR A 543 -3.55 -18.81 -18.41
C THR A 543 -2.09 -19.12 -18.66
N THR A 544 -1.24 -18.57 -17.81
CA THR A 544 0.18 -18.92 -17.69
C THR A 544 0.51 -19.20 -16.23
N SER A 545 1.70 -19.71 -15.96
CA SER A 545 2.21 -19.84 -14.59
C SER A 545 3.68 -19.41 -14.50
N PHE A 546 4.12 -19.13 -13.28
CA PHE A 546 5.52 -18.87 -12.92
C PHE A 546 5.76 -19.30 -11.47
N GLU A 547 7.02 -19.49 -11.09
CA GLU A 547 7.39 -19.92 -9.74
C GLU A 547 7.85 -18.72 -8.87
N LEU A 548 7.59 -18.82 -7.56
CA LEU A 548 8.17 -17.98 -6.53
C LEU A 548 9.34 -18.72 -5.90
N GLN A 549 10.55 -18.20 -6.10
CA GLN A 549 11.79 -18.82 -5.65
C GLN A 549 12.49 -17.96 -4.59
N LEU A 550 13.13 -18.65 -3.66
CA LEU A 550 13.95 -18.04 -2.62
C LEU A 550 15.41 -18.40 -2.83
N LEU A 551 16.24 -17.36 -2.84
CA LEU A 551 17.69 -17.46 -2.84
C LEU A 551 18.20 -17.18 -1.42
N GLU A 552 18.67 -18.22 -0.73
CA GLU A 552 19.22 -18.08 0.62
C GLU A 552 20.43 -17.13 0.62
N SER A 553 20.43 -16.21 1.58
CA SER A 553 21.56 -15.30 1.77
C SER A 553 22.80 -16.07 2.22
N PRO A 554 23.99 -15.75 1.67
CA PRO A 554 25.24 -16.42 2.01
C PRO A 554 25.49 -16.47 3.53
N GLN A 555 25.79 -17.64 4.08
CA GLN A 555 26.16 -17.78 5.48
C GLN A 555 27.68 -17.82 5.62
N LEU A 556 28.26 -16.83 6.32
CA LEU A 556 29.70 -16.77 6.61
C LEU A 556 30.01 -17.37 7.98
N SER A 557 31.05 -18.18 8.06
CA SER A 557 31.60 -18.72 9.31
C SER A 557 33.05 -18.28 9.50
N LEU A 558 33.24 -16.98 9.71
CA LEU A 558 34.54 -16.38 10.01
C LEU A 558 34.59 -15.99 11.50
N ASP A 559 35.80 -16.00 12.06
CA ASP A 559 36.04 -15.48 13.40
C ASP A 559 36.07 -13.96 13.35
N THR A 560 35.68 -13.31 14.44
CA THR A 560 35.68 -11.85 14.55
C THR A 560 37.08 -11.27 14.74
N GLU A 561 38.05 -12.10 15.13
CA GLU A 561 39.43 -11.71 15.41
C GLU A 561 40.41 -12.78 14.92
N TYR A 562 41.50 -12.36 14.30
CA TYR A 562 42.62 -13.21 13.90
C TYR A 562 43.96 -12.62 14.33
N PHE A 563 44.95 -13.49 14.54
CA PHE A 563 46.28 -13.09 14.99
C PHE A 563 47.33 -13.16 13.88
N LEU A 564 48.13 -12.11 13.72
CA LEU A 564 49.23 -12.02 12.76
C LEU A 564 50.59 -12.04 13.48
N CYS A 565 51.44 -13.04 13.18
CA CYS A 565 52.82 -13.06 13.69
C CYS A 565 53.74 -12.17 12.84
N GLU A 566 54.81 -11.65 13.47
CA GLU A 566 55.81 -10.85 12.76
C GLU A 566 56.48 -11.66 11.63
N ASN A 567 56.46 -11.12 10.41
CA ASN A 567 57.02 -11.74 9.20
C ASN A 567 56.42 -13.10 8.82
N GLN A 568 55.21 -13.45 9.28
CA GLN A 568 54.47 -14.62 8.79
C GLN A 568 53.13 -14.19 8.18
N PRO A 569 52.88 -14.42 6.88
CA PRO A 569 51.60 -14.13 6.25
C PRO A 569 50.46 -14.96 6.87
N LEU A 570 49.33 -14.32 7.17
CA LEU A 570 48.10 -14.99 7.62
C LEU A 570 47.21 -15.25 6.40
N THR A 571 46.68 -16.46 6.25
CA THR A 571 45.70 -16.77 5.18
C THR A 571 44.31 -16.93 5.78
N ILE A 572 43.37 -16.09 5.36
CA ILE A 572 41.95 -16.19 5.73
C ILE A 572 41.20 -16.84 4.57
N ASN A 573 40.36 -17.83 4.86
CA ASN A 573 39.53 -18.53 3.89
C ASN A 573 38.06 -18.41 4.31
N ALA A 574 37.24 -17.80 3.46
CA ALA A 574 35.82 -17.57 3.71
C ALA A 574 34.92 -18.78 3.40
N GLY A 575 35.51 -19.89 2.96
CA GLY A 575 34.79 -21.04 2.43
C GLY A 575 34.53 -20.93 0.93
N ASN A 576 34.30 -22.08 0.29
CA ASN A 576 33.93 -22.16 -1.12
C ASN A 576 32.41 -22.24 -1.26
N GLY A 577 31.87 -21.81 -2.41
CA GLY A 577 30.46 -22.04 -2.77
C GLY A 577 29.64 -20.79 -3.00
N PHE A 578 30.21 -19.59 -2.83
CA PHE A 578 29.58 -18.33 -3.22
C PHE A 578 29.95 -17.99 -4.67
N ASP A 579 29.07 -17.28 -5.37
CA ASP A 579 29.29 -16.89 -6.77
C ASP A 579 30.33 -15.77 -6.89
N GLU A 580 30.34 -14.83 -5.95
CA GLU A 580 31.29 -13.72 -5.90
C GLU A 580 31.84 -13.47 -4.49
N TYR A 581 33.07 -12.95 -4.45
CA TYR A 581 33.78 -12.52 -3.25
C TYR A 581 34.32 -11.11 -3.51
N LEU A 582 34.23 -10.23 -2.51
CA LEU A 582 34.84 -8.91 -2.55
C LEU A 582 35.41 -8.57 -1.17
N TRP A 583 36.72 -8.67 -1.04
CA TRP A 583 37.43 -8.28 0.17
C TRP A 583 37.68 -6.77 0.20
N SER A 584 37.83 -6.18 1.40
CA SER A 584 38.22 -4.77 1.56
C SER A 584 39.58 -4.43 0.91
N THR A 585 40.40 -5.44 0.62
CA THR A 585 41.65 -5.33 -0.14
C THR A 585 41.44 -5.18 -1.65
N GLY A 586 40.23 -5.43 -2.15
CA GLY A 586 39.88 -5.46 -3.58
C GLY A 586 40.06 -6.83 -4.25
N GLU A 587 40.54 -7.84 -3.52
CA GLU A 587 40.66 -9.21 -4.02
C GLU A 587 39.28 -9.87 -4.15
N THR A 588 39.15 -10.84 -5.06
CA THR A 588 37.87 -11.53 -5.37
C THR A 588 37.94 -13.05 -5.28
N THR A 589 38.92 -13.58 -4.54
CA THR A 589 39.13 -15.01 -4.32
C THR A 589 38.50 -15.48 -3.01
N ALA A 590 38.22 -16.79 -2.87
CA ALA A 590 37.68 -17.35 -1.63
C ALA A 590 38.60 -17.24 -0.41
N SER A 591 39.89 -16.96 -0.64
CA SER A 591 40.88 -16.72 0.40
C SER A 591 41.78 -15.56 0.04
N ILE A 592 42.26 -14.83 1.05
CA ILE A 592 43.28 -13.79 0.93
C ILE A 592 44.45 -14.04 1.88
N THR A 593 45.60 -13.46 1.54
CA THR A 593 46.78 -13.42 2.40
C THR A 593 46.96 -12.02 2.97
N ILE A 594 47.03 -11.92 4.29
CA ILE A 594 47.13 -10.69 5.06
C ILE A 594 48.52 -10.61 5.70
N ASN A 595 49.16 -9.43 5.55
CA ASN A 595 50.48 -9.14 6.09
C ASN A 595 50.48 -7.90 7.01
N THR A 596 49.32 -7.29 7.22
CA THR A 596 49.17 -6.03 7.96
C THR A 596 48.04 -6.13 8.96
N ILE A 597 48.27 -5.57 10.14
CA ILE A 597 47.27 -5.39 11.19
C ILE A 597 46.32 -4.29 10.73
N ASP A 598 45.04 -4.64 10.58
CA ASP A 598 43.97 -3.72 10.19
C ASP A 598 42.61 -4.41 10.44
N THR A 599 41.53 -3.66 10.25
CA THR A 599 40.18 -4.20 10.12
C THR A 599 39.91 -4.56 8.67
N TYR A 600 39.46 -5.79 8.42
CA TYR A 600 39.11 -6.28 7.09
C TYR A 600 37.62 -6.54 7.01
N SER A 601 37.06 -6.43 5.80
CA SER A 601 35.69 -6.84 5.52
C SER A 601 35.61 -7.70 4.27
N LEU A 602 34.58 -8.53 4.19
CA LEU A 602 34.27 -9.37 3.07
C LEU A 602 32.78 -9.27 2.75
N ILE A 603 32.47 -9.01 1.48
CA ILE A 603 31.15 -9.22 0.91
C ILE A 603 31.19 -10.51 0.09
N VAL A 604 30.29 -11.44 0.41
CA VAL A 604 30.02 -12.62 -0.44
C VAL A 604 28.64 -12.50 -1.06
N THR A 605 28.49 -13.01 -2.29
CA THR A 605 27.24 -12.93 -3.03
C THR A 605 26.83 -14.28 -3.58
N ASN A 606 25.56 -14.65 -3.40
CA ASN A 606 24.88 -15.69 -4.18
C ASN A 606 24.02 -15.03 -5.26
N ILE A 607 24.02 -15.58 -6.47
CA ILE A 607 23.39 -15.02 -7.66
C ILE A 607 22.49 -16.06 -8.30
N GLN A 608 21.22 -15.71 -8.51
CA GLN A 608 20.27 -16.51 -9.29
C GLN A 608 19.47 -15.61 -10.22
N GLY A 609 19.65 -15.78 -11.53
CA GLY A 609 19.07 -14.88 -12.52
C GLY A 609 19.59 -13.45 -12.34
N ASN A 610 18.69 -12.52 -12.03
CA ASN A 610 19.02 -11.12 -11.73
C ASN A 610 19.06 -10.81 -10.23
N THR A 611 18.70 -11.77 -9.38
CA THR A 611 18.66 -11.59 -7.92
C THR A 611 20.04 -11.87 -7.34
N ARG A 612 20.47 -10.98 -6.44
CA ARG A 612 21.79 -11.01 -5.79
C ARG A 612 21.57 -10.86 -4.29
N CYS A 613 21.99 -11.87 -3.52
CA CYS A 613 21.89 -11.87 -2.06
C CYS A 613 23.27 -11.78 -1.46
N GLU A 614 23.50 -10.76 -0.64
CA GLU A 614 24.81 -10.37 -0.16
C GLU A 614 24.90 -10.44 1.36
N THR A 615 26.03 -10.96 1.85
CA THR A 615 26.37 -10.92 3.27
C THR A 615 27.68 -10.19 3.44
N ASN A 616 27.68 -9.18 4.30
CA ASN A 616 28.87 -8.41 4.66
C ASN A 616 29.32 -8.79 6.07
N PHE A 617 30.61 -9.10 6.21
CA PHE A 617 31.22 -9.45 7.50
C PHE A 617 32.53 -8.70 7.68
N SER A 618 32.79 -8.24 8.91
CA SER A 618 34.03 -7.55 9.29
C SER A 618 34.72 -8.28 10.44
N PHE A 619 36.05 -8.32 10.40
CA PHE A 619 36.90 -8.92 11.44
C PHE A 619 38.20 -8.12 11.60
N ASP A 620 38.82 -8.26 12.76
CA ASP A 620 40.07 -7.57 13.09
C ASP A 620 41.27 -8.52 12.99
N VAL A 621 42.37 -8.04 12.41
CA VAL A 621 43.66 -8.74 12.44
C VAL A 621 44.59 -7.98 13.38
N ILE A 622 44.98 -8.61 14.48
CA ILE A 622 45.76 -8.01 15.56
C ILE A 622 47.05 -8.77 15.85
N ALA A 623 48.01 -8.12 16.50
CA ALA A 623 49.22 -8.79 16.98
C ALA A 623 48.98 -9.48 18.32
N THR A 624 49.52 -10.69 18.48
CA THR A 624 49.64 -11.32 19.80
C THR A 624 50.59 -10.52 20.68
N SER A 625 50.33 -10.44 21.97
CA SER A 625 51.28 -9.89 22.93
C SER A 625 51.33 -10.77 24.15
N VAL A 626 52.52 -10.99 24.71
CA VAL A 626 52.70 -11.72 25.95
C VAL A 626 53.79 -11.06 26.76
N GLN A 627 53.56 -10.87 28.05
CA GLN A 627 54.50 -10.39 29.04
C GLN A 627 54.31 -11.21 30.31
N ILE A 628 55.40 -11.56 30.99
CA ILE A 628 55.32 -12.16 32.33
C ILE A 628 55.03 -11.01 33.31
N ASN A 629 53.87 -11.08 33.97
CA ASN A 629 53.43 -10.10 34.95
C ASN A 629 54.09 -10.36 36.32
N ASP A 630 54.08 -11.62 36.75
CA ASP A 630 54.73 -12.06 37.99
C ASP A 630 55.14 -13.54 37.91
N VAL A 631 56.10 -13.92 38.75
CA VAL A 631 56.50 -15.30 38.95
C VAL A 631 56.48 -15.58 40.45
N ILE A 632 55.46 -16.33 40.87
CA ILE A 632 55.29 -16.71 42.26
C ILE A 632 56.11 -17.98 42.52
N VAL A 633 57.12 -17.85 43.38
CA VAL A 633 58.02 -18.94 43.77
C VAL A 633 57.67 -19.42 45.18
N GLU A 634 57.31 -20.69 45.32
CA GLU A 634 57.15 -21.34 46.62
C GLU A 634 58.32 -22.30 46.87
N ASP A 635 59.28 -21.88 47.71
CA ASP A 635 60.53 -22.59 47.97
C ASP A 635 60.68 -23.09 49.43
N TRP A 636 61.91 -23.29 49.92
CA TRP A 636 62.25 -23.82 51.25
C TRP A 636 62.12 -25.36 51.44
N SER A 637 61.88 -26.11 50.36
CA SER A 637 61.96 -27.58 50.33
C SER A 637 63.12 -28.05 49.45
N LEU A 638 63.71 -29.21 49.70
CA LEU A 638 64.78 -29.73 48.82
C LEU A 638 64.24 -30.25 47.47
N THR A 639 63.01 -30.76 47.45
CA THR A 639 62.45 -31.49 46.29
C THR A 639 60.97 -31.21 46.00
N ASN A 640 60.32 -30.38 46.80
CA ASN A 640 58.88 -30.13 46.67
C ASN A 640 58.57 -28.63 46.66
N ASN A 641 59.22 -27.91 45.74
CA ASN A 641 58.97 -26.49 45.47
C ASN A 641 58.03 -26.32 44.27
N SER A 642 57.49 -25.12 44.09
CA SER A 642 56.60 -24.79 42.96
C SER A 642 56.91 -23.42 42.35
N ILE A 643 56.58 -23.26 41.07
CA ILE A 643 56.56 -21.98 40.34
C ILE A 643 55.16 -21.81 39.75
N THR A 644 54.54 -20.66 39.98
CA THR A 644 53.33 -20.23 39.27
C THR A 644 53.65 -18.99 38.46
N VAL A 645 53.30 -19.01 37.16
CA VAL A 645 53.58 -17.91 36.23
C VAL A 645 52.31 -17.12 35.97
N GLU A 646 52.33 -15.83 36.20
CA GLU A 646 51.25 -14.91 35.85
C GLU A 646 51.65 -14.11 34.62
N VAL A 647 50.76 -14.02 33.63
CA VAL A 647 51.04 -13.37 32.34
C VAL A 647 49.95 -12.36 32.02
N ASN A 648 50.35 -11.28 31.36
CA ASN A 648 49.45 -10.32 30.74
C ASN A 648 49.71 -10.34 29.23
N GLY A 649 48.64 -10.35 28.43
CA GLY A 649 48.78 -10.47 26.98
C GLY A 649 47.46 -10.70 26.26
N ILE A 650 47.53 -10.63 24.93
CA ILE A 650 46.44 -10.98 24.01
C ILE A 650 46.90 -12.22 23.23
N GLY A 651 46.17 -13.32 23.38
CA GLY A 651 46.47 -14.62 22.79
C GLY A 651 46.33 -15.78 23.79
N ASP A 652 46.55 -17.00 23.30
CA ASP A 652 46.59 -18.21 24.13
C ASP A 652 48.04 -18.65 24.35
N PHE A 653 48.40 -19.02 25.57
CA PHE A 653 49.80 -19.23 25.97
C PHE A 653 50.09 -20.63 26.50
N GLU A 654 51.34 -21.07 26.28
CA GLU A 654 51.92 -22.26 26.91
C GLU A 654 53.23 -21.94 27.63
N TYR A 655 53.56 -22.76 28.64
CA TYR A 655 54.57 -22.47 29.65
C TYR A 655 55.63 -23.58 29.68
N SER A 656 56.90 -23.22 29.86
CA SER A 656 58.01 -24.16 30.05
C SER A 656 59.02 -23.64 31.08
N ILE A 657 59.76 -24.54 31.73
CA ILE A 657 60.89 -24.20 32.63
C ILE A 657 62.26 -24.64 32.08
N ASP A 658 62.28 -25.30 30.91
CA ASP A 658 63.48 -25.79 30.25
C ASP A 658 63.60 -25.33 28.78
N GLY A 659 62.57 -24.64 28.26
CA GLY A 659 62.50 -24.14 26.89
C GLY A 659 62.26 -25.23 25.84
N ILE A 660 62.01 -26.47 26.27
CA ILE A 660 61.84 -27.65 25.40
C ILE A 660 60.46 -28.26 25.61
N ASN A 661 60.10 -28.53 26.86
CA ASN A 661 58.84 -29.16 27.23
C ASN A 661 57.85 -28.08 27.68
N TYR A 662 56.80 -27.87 26.88
CA TYR A 662 55.74 -26.90 27.16
C TYR A 662 54.47 -27.59 27.67
N GLN A 663 53.74 -26.90 28.55
CA GLN A 663 52.46 -27.31 29.11
C GLN A 663 51.47 -26.14 29.10
N SER A 664 50.16 -26.43 29.04
CA SER A 664 49.11 -25.40 29.13
C SER A 664 48.94 -24.84 30.55
N SER A 665 49.29 -25.62 31.57
CA SER A 665 49.26 -25.17 32.96
C SER A 665 50.38 -24.16 33.23
N ASN A 666 50.05 -23.06 33.89
CA ASN A 666 51.02 -22.06 34.33
C ASN A 666 51.73 -22.42 35.65
N VAL A 667 51.48 -23.62 36.20
CA VAL A 667 52.05 -24.11 37.46
C VAL A 667 53.01 -25.28 37.24
N PHE A 668 54.22 -25.16 37.78
CA PHE A 668 55.24 -26.21 37.85
C PHE A 668 55.40 -26.67 39.31
N THR A 669 55.42 -27.98 39.54
CA THR A 669 55.48 -28.55 40.90
C THR A 669 56.60 -29.59 41.03
N ARG A 670 56.93 -29.98 42.27
CA ARG A 670 57.98 -30.97 42.59
C ARG A 670 59.37 -30.57 42.10
N LEU A 671 59.65 -29.26 42.14
CA LEU A 671 60.93 -28.70 41.71
C LEU A 671 62.00 -28.90 42.79
N THR A 672 63.20 -29.28 42.37
CA THR A 672 64.39 -29.31 43.23
C THR A 672 64.98 -27.91 43.38
N ILE A 673 65.84 -27.73 44.38
CA ILE A 673 66.60 -26.47 44.55
C ILE A 673 67.56 -26.28 43.38
N ASP A 674 67.20 -25.38 42.48
CA ASP A 674 67.96 -25.02 41.28
C ASP A 674 67.56 -23.61 40.80
N GLN A 675 68.21 -23.14 39.74
CA GLN A 675 67.82 -21.98 38.95
C GLN A 675 67.00 -22.43 37.73
N TYR A 676 65.79 -21.90 37.58
CA TYR A 676 64.89 -22.19 36.45
C TYR A 676 64.78 -20.98 35.53
N THR A 677 64.65 -21.23 34.22
CA THR A 677 64.27 -20.19 33.26
C THR A 677 62.90 -20.52 32.72
N ILE A 678 61.93 -19.68 33.07
CA ILE A 678 60.56 -19.79 32.60
C ILE A 678 60.48 -19.22 31.20
N PHE A 679 59.81 -19.94 30.31
CA PHE A 679 59.45 -19.50 28.97
C PHE A 679 57.93 -19.50 28.87
N VAL A 680 57.37 -18.39 28.39
CA VAL A 680 55.96 -18.30 28.01
C VAL A 680 55.94 -17.99 26.53
N ARG A 681 55.24 -18.81 25.74
CA ARG A 681 55.05 -18.52 24.33
C ARG A 681 53.58 -18.60 23.94
N ASP A 682 53.22 -17.81 22.94
CA ASP A 682 51.94 -17.90 22.26
C ASP A 682 51.82 -19.25 21.53
N LEU A 683 50.61 -19.85 21.53
CA LEU A 683 50.32 -21.14 20.89
C LEU A 683 50.52 -21.12 19.37
N ASN A 684 50.39 -19.96 18.73
CA ASN A 684 50.71 -19.77 17.31
C ASN A 684 52.21 -19.51 17.08
N GLY A 685 53.03 -19.46 18.15
CA GLY A 685 54.48 -19.27 18.10
C GLY A 685 54.91 -17.84 17.81
N CYS A 686 54.00 -16.87 17.85
CA CYS A 686 54.28 -15.49 17.43
C CYS A 686 55.23 -14.73 18.38
N SER A 687 55.20 -15.03 19.68
CA SER A 687 56.04 -14.37 20.68
C SER A 687 56.46 -15.34 21.78
N THR A 688 57.69 -15.19 22.27
CA THR A 688 58.22 -15.94 23.41
C THR A 688 58.92 -14.96 24.34
N VAL A 689 58.50 -14.94 25.61
CA VAL A 689 59.16 -14.20 26.69
C VAL A 689 59.74 -15.17 27.69
N SER A 690 60.80 -14.76 28.38
CA SER A 690 61.45 -15.60 29.38
C SER A 690 61.92 -14.82 30.60
N GLN A 691 61.87 -15.46 31.77
CA GLN A 691 62.35 -14.91 33.03
C GLN A 691 63.03 -16.00 33.86
N SER A 692 64.19 -15.71 34.45
CA SER A 692 64.88 -16.64 35.34
C SER A 692 64.51 -16.39 36.80
N VAL A 693 64.35 -17.47 37.57
CA VAL A 693 64.14 -17.44 39.02
C VAL A 693 65.00 -18.49 39.72
N ALA A 694 65.38 -18.23 40.97
CA ALA A 694 66.16 -19.15 41.78
C ALA A 694 65.34 -19.63 42.99
N MET A 695 65.40 -20.94 43.24
CA MET A 695 64.81 -21.54 44.45
C MET A 695 65.76 -21.37 45.62
N LEU A 696 65.29 -20.78 46.72
CA LEU A 696 66.08 -20.63 47.94
C LEU A 696 65.83 -21.77 48.92
N TYR A 697 66.88 -22.11 49.68
CA TYR A 697 66.80 -23.08 50.77
C TYR A 697 67.72 -22.66 51.90
N TYR A 698 67.41 -23.05 53.13
CA TYR A 698 68.30 -22.82 54.26
C TYR A 698 68.79 -24.15 54.84
N PRO A 699 70.11 -24.32 55.09
CA PRO A 699 70.62 -25.47 55.81
C PRO A 699 69.97 -25.55 57.21
N ARG A 700 69.50 -26.73 57.61
CA ARG A 700 68.87 -26.92 58.93
C ARG A 700 69.86 -26.94 60.08
N PHE A 701 71.13 -27.18 59.80
CA PHE A 701 72.21 -27.13 60.78
C PHE A 701 73.53 -26.77 60.11
N PHE A 702 74.51 -26.37 60.91
CA PHE A 702 75.91 -26.22 60.49
C PHE A 702 76.85 -26.50 61.66
N THR A 703 78.12 -26.81 61.37
CA THR A 703 79.13 -27.29 62.33
C THR A 703 80.41 -26.47 62.19
N PRO A 704 80.49 -25.27 62.79
CA PRO A 704 81.66 -24.40 62.68
C PRO A 704 82.85 -24.91 63.51
N ASN A 705 83.53 -25.94 63.01
CA ASN A 705 84.66 -26.63 63.66
C ASN A 705 86.01 -26.42 62.92
N GLY A 706 85.99 -25.75 61.76
CA GLY A 706 87.16 -25.43 60.96
C GLY A 706 87.69 -26.58 60.11
N ASP A 707 86.88 -27.61 59.84
CA ASP A 707 87.26 -28.75 59.00
C ASP A 707 87.00 -28.55 57.50
N GLY A 708 86.42 -27.40 57.12
CA GLY A 708 86.05 -27.03 55.76
C GLY A 708 84.64 -27.47 55.35
N PHE A 709 83.90 -28.19 56.21
CA PHE A 709 82.56 -28.70 55.93
C PHE A 709 81.52 -28.05 56.86
N HIS A 710 80.55 -27.35 56.27
CA HIS A 710 79.48 -26.63 56.99
C HIS A 710 80.01 -25.65 58.06
N ASP A 711 81.17 -25.03 57.81
CA ASP A 711 81.77 -24.05 58.72
C ASP A 711 80.98 -22.73 58.78
N TYR A 712 80.21 -22.44 57.73
CA TYR A 712 79.40 -21.24 57.61
C TYR A 712 77.96 -21.60 57.31
N TRP A 713 77.04 -20.87 57.92
CA TRP A 713 75.62 -20.94 57.62
C TRP A 713 75.23 -19.82 56.66
N GLN A 714 74.60 -20.18 55.53
CA GLN A 714 74.15 -19.25 54.50
C GLN A 714 72.90 -19.82 53.82
N ILE A 715 72.04 -18.95 53.28
CA ILE A 715 70.93 -19.36 52.43
C ILE A 715 71.49 -19.89 51.09
N ILE A 716 71.12 -21.12 50.72
CA ILE A 716 71.48 -21.69 49.42
C ILE A 716 70.77 -20.87 48.33
N ASN A 717 71.51 -20.58 47.25
CA ASN A 717 71.06 -19.78 46.10
C ASN A 717 70.77 -18.30 46.38
N SER A 718 71.01 -17.78 47.59
CA SER A 718 70.78 -16.35 47.87
C SER A 718 71.69 -15.41 47.07
N ARG A 719 72.78 -15.91 46.46
CA ARG A 719 73.61 -15.15 45.51
C ARG A 719 72.85 -14.66 44.26
N TYR A 720 71.72 -15.29 43.92
CA TYR A 720 70.84 -14.86 42.82
C TYR A 720 69.90 -13.72 43.24
N GLU A 721 69.91 -13.35 44.52
CA GLU A 721 69.20 -12.21 45.10
C GLU A 721 70.18 -11.41 45.99
N PRO A 722 71.20 -10.75 45.41
CA PRO A 722 72.27 -10.08 46.16
C PRO A 722 71.78 -8.99 47.13
N ASP A 723 70.63 -8.35 46.87
CA ASP A 723 70.05 -7.31 47.72
C ASP A 723 69.18 -7.87 48.86
N SER A 724 68.98 -9.20 48.92
CA SER A 724 68.29 -9.87 50.02
C SER A 724 69.03 -9.68 51.34
N LYS A 725 68.28 -9.49 52.43
CA LYS A 725 68.83 -9.26 53.77
C LYS A 725 68.56 -10.45 54.65
N VAL A 726 69.62 -11.04 55.19
CA VAL A 726 69.54 -12.21 56.07
C VAL A 726 69.97 -11.81 57.49
N TYR A 727 69.04 -11.92 58.43
CA TYR A 727 69.24 -11.59 59.84
C TYR A 727 69.17 -12.85 60.69
N ILE A 728 70.08 -12.98 61.65
CA ILE A 728 70.19 -14.14 62.54
C ILE A 728 70.01 -13.69 64.00
N TYR A 729 69.23 -14.43 64.76
CA TYR A 729 68.79 -14.11 66.12
C TYR A 729 69.03 -15.29 67.08
N ASP A 730 69.23 -14.96 68.36
CA ASP A 730 69.20 -15.97 69.42
C ASP A 730 67.76 -16.40 69.78
N ARG A 731 67.65 -17.38 70.68
CA ARG A 731 66.36 -17.91 71.17
C ARG A 731 65.47 -16.93 71.93
N TYR A 732 66.01 -15.76 72.28
CA TYR A 732 65.29 -14.70 72.99
C TYR A 732 64.91 -13.54 72.06
N GLY A 733 65.21 -13.66 70.76
CA GLY A 733 64.90 -12.65 69.74
C GLY A 733 65.94 -11.53 69.62
N LYS A 734 67.12 -11.67 70.24
CA LYS A 734 68.20 -10.70 70.08
C LYS A 734 68.89 -10.89 68.73
N LEU A 735 69.00 -9.82 67.94
CA LEU A 735 69.78 -9.82 66.69
C LEU A 735 71.26 -10.06 66.99
N LEU A 736 71.82 -11.08 66.35
CA LEU A 736 73.23 -11.47 66.49
C LEU A 736 74.05 -10.98 65.31
N LYS A 737 73.55 -11.18 64.09
CA LYS A 737 74.29 -10.89 62.86
C LYS A 737 73.34 -10.58 61.73
N GLN A 738 73.74 -9.66 60.85
CA GLN A 738 73.23 -9.56 59.49
C GLN A 738 74.32 -10.06 58.56
N ILE A 739 73.98 -10.95 57.62
CA ILE A 739 74.89 -11.46 56.59
C ILE A 739 74.39 -11.03 55.21
N ASN A 740 75.33 -10.84 54.28
CA ASN A 740 75.01 -10.57 52.89
C ASN A 740 74.56 -11.85 52.18
N ALA A 741 73.62 -11.72 51.25
CA ALA A 741 73.10 -12.84 50.46
C ALA A 741 74.16 -13.53 49.60
N ASP A 742 75.19 -12.80 49.16
CA ASP A 742 76.31 -13.27 48.35
C ASP A 742 77.58 -13.57 49.18
N GLY A 743 77.51 -13.43 50.51
CA GLY A 743 78.65 -13.60 51.40
C GLY A 743 78.97 -15.06 51.73
N ILE A 744 80.11 -15.27 52.39
CA ILE A 744 80.55 -16.59 52.86
C ILE A 744 79.63 -17.23 53.93
N GLY A 745 78.74 -16.44 54.55
CA GLY A 745 77.82 -16.89 55.61
C GLY A 745 78.28 -16.55 57.03
N TRP A 746 77.59 -17.12 58.01
CA TRP A 746 77.85 -16.92 59.43
C TRP A 746 78.58 -18.11 60.06
N ASP A 747 79.68 -17.85 60.76
CA ASP A 747 80.55 -18.84 61.40
C ASP A 747 80.12 -19.22 62.84
N GLY A 748 78.96 -18.74 63.30
CA GLY A 748 78.48 -19.02 64.65
C GLY A 748 79.16 -18.21 65.76
N THR A 749 79.81 -17.10 65.42
CA THR A 749 80.41 -16.17 66.40
C THR A 749 79.57 -14.92 66.63
N TYR A 750 79.66 -14.33 67.83
CA TYR A 750 79.12 -13.01 68.17
C TYR A 750 80.15 -12.21 68.95
N ASN A 751 80.53 -11.02 68.46
CA ASN A 751 81.60 -10.20 69.03
C ASN A 751 82.93 -10.95 69.25
N GLY A 752 83.28 -11.86 68.34
CA GLY A 752 84.50 -12.67 68.43
C GLY A 752 84.42 -13.85 69.41
N ALA A 753 83.30 -14.03 70.11
CA ALA A 753 83.06 -15.17 71.00
C ALA A 753 82.23 -16.26 70.30
N LEU A 754 82.59 -17.51 70.58
CA LEU A 754 81.89 -18.71 70.12
C LEU A 754 80.52 -18.83 70.82
N LEU A 755 79.42 -18.84 70.05
CA LEU A 755 78.06 -19.01 70.59
C LEU A 755 77.70 -20.48 70.86
N PRO A 756 76.91 -20.83 71.90
CA PRO A 756 76.66 -22.22 72.28
C PRO A 756 75.95 -23.04 71.20
N SER A 757 76.07 -24.37 71.28
CA SER A 757 75.19 -25.25 70.49
C SER A 757 73.75 -25.07 70.95
N SER A 758 72.92 -24.58 70.02
CA SER A 758 71.53 -24.18 70.25
C SER A 758 70.83 -24.05 68.90
N ASP A 759 69.51 -23.92 68.94
CA ASP A 759 68.75 -23.38 67.82
C ASP A 759 68.91 -21.85 67.76
N TYR A 760 68.97 -21.36 66.52
CA TYR A 760 69.03 -19.96 66.13
C TYR A 760 67.92 -19.70 65.13
N TRP A 761 67.37 -18.48 65.15
CA TRP A 761 66.30 -18.07 64.26
C TRP A 761 66.85 -17.15 63.21
N PHE A 762 66.24 -17.16 62.02
CA PHE A 762 66.60 -16.22 60.98
C PHE A 762 65.37 -15.61 60.33
N ILE A 763 65.60 -14.44 59.75
CA ILE A 763 64.66 -13.75 58.87
C ILE A 763 65.41 -13.48 57.57
N VAL A 764 64.82 -13.89 56.43
CA VAL A 764 65.24 -13.45 55.10
C VAL A 764 64.20 -12.48 54.58
N GLU A 765 64.61 -11.26 54.31
CA GLU A 765 63.85 -10.30 53.51
C GLU A 765 64.36 -10.43 52.06
N ARG A 766 63.53 -10.98 51.17
CA ARG A 766 63.86 -11.16 49.75
C ARG A 766 63.75 -9.83 48.99
N GLU A 767 64.37 -9.76 47.81
CA GLU A 767 64.30 -8.58 46.92
C GLU A 767 62.87 -8.23 46.50
N ASN A 768 62.01 -9.24 46.31
CA ASN A 768 60.58 -9.05 46.01
C ASN A 768 59.74 -8.61 47.22
N GLY A 769 60.36 -8.37 48.38
CA GLY A 769 59.71 -7.93 49.61
C GLY A 769 59.09 -9.06 50.44
N LEU A 770 59.12 -10.32 49.97
CA LEU A 770 58.66 -11.46 50.77
C LEU A 770 59.60 -11.72 51.94
N VAL A 771 59.02 -12.07 53.08
CA VAL A 771 59.77 -12.35 54.31
C VAL A 771 59.59 -13.81 54.69
N HIS A 772 60.70 -14.55 54.75
CA HIS A 772 60.71 -15.90 55.29
C HIS A 772 61.34 -15.92 56.68
N LYS A 773 60.80 -16.76 57.57
CA LYS A 773 61.31 -16.95 58.92
C LYS A 773 61.49 -18.44 59.18
N GLY A 774 62.63 -18.81 59.71
CA GLY A 774 62.93 -20.19 60.07
C GLY A 774 63.90 -20.28 61.23
N HIS A 775 64.34 -21.49 61.52
CA HIS A 775 65.39 -21.75 62.49
C HIS A 775 66.35 -22.81 61.95
N PHE A 776 67.56 -22.81 62.48
CA PHE A 776 68.60 -23.80 62.22
C PHE A 776 69.38 -24.07 63.51
N THR A 777 70.03 -25.23 63.56
CA THR A 777 70.80 -25.65 64.73
C THR A 777 72.30 -25.40 64.49
N LEU A 778 72.95 -24.71 65.42
CA LEU A 778 74.41 -24.68 65.49
C LEU A 778 74.87 -25.89 66.30
N LEU A 779 75.66 -26.78 65.70
CA LEU A 779 76.22 -27.97 66.35
C LEU A 779 77.71 -27.77 66.58
N ARG A 780 78.21 -28.02 67.80
CA ARG A 780 79.63 -27.92 68.16
C ARG A 780 80.12 -29.19 68.83
#